data_AF-A0A1G3QTY3-F1
#
_entry.id   AF-A0A1G3QTY3-F1
#
_cell.length_a   1.000
_cell.length_b   1.000
_cell.length_c   1.000
_cell.angle_alpha   90.00
_cell.angle_beta   90.00
_cell.angle_gamma   90.00
#
_symmetry.space_group_name_H-M   'P 1'
#
loop_
_entity.id
_entity.type
_entity.pdbx_description
1 polymer ?
#
loop_
_entity_poly.entity_id
_entity_poly.type
_entity_poly.pdbx_seq_one_letter_code
_entity_poly.pdbx_strand_id
1 'polypeptide(L)'
;MKNITMDITKEKVAVVTIDCRDSKVNKVSGELLDEISGMLDHISSQEIKGLVIASGKEDNFVVGADVDEVLSMKTDLEIRDYISRANQILARIDALPIPVVSCIHGNCLGGGLEIALASDYRIAADSTGTVMGFPEVMLGLLPAGGGTQRLPRLIGLIQALPLMLTGKNVRIRTAKKLGLIDEVVVPYGLREIGVKKATELAQKKIKRKRSRSLMDAFLESPFGRNRVFKQARQMVMRQSCGLYPAPLAIIDSVEYGYKKGLRKGIQADIERFVNLVISPEAKALMTLFFGTTDLKKNPHKKKARSVKKLAIVGTGLMGSGIASVSAPVCDTILMKDMNLDAAASGMSEVWKGIVKQVQSGAVRRFDGDVMYGKLVPCDDYLRFKGADIVIEAVFEDINLKRTILKEAEAATGGDTIVASNTSALPIKSIARGCKRPQNVIGMHYFSPVPRMPLLEIIKTDTTADWVTATALDLGIRQGKTCIIVKDGPGFYTTRILAPLLLEGSRVIAEGGGLPEVDRAMQLFGYPVGPMTLLDEVGIDVGIHVIEEVLPIFEPRGITAPIDFTILTQKGFLGRKSKKGLYRYDLPKKKGKKPVNTAVYALFGDAQRKKIDVEEVQLRISLMMVNEAITCLEEGIISSPRDGDVGAVLGLGFPPFRGGPFRYVDGMGAGAIVKIMEQLAAKYGKRFIPAGMLQDMASKGGKFYK
;
A
#
# COMPACT_ATOMS: atom_id res chain seq x y z
N MET A 1 19.49 -14.01 27.86
CA MET A 1 19.11 -13.28 26.64
C MET A 1 17.75 -13.81 26.21
N LYS A 2 16.81 -12.91 25.98
CA LYS A 2 15.40 -13.19 25.66
C LYS A 2 15.19 -13.26 24.15
N ASN A 3 15.88 -12.42 23.39
CA ASN A 3 15.70 -12.22 21.95
C ASN A 3 16.80 -12.86 21.11
N ILE A 4 17.93 -13.27 21.70
CA ILE A 4 18.99 -14.02 21.00
C ILE A 4 19.40 -15.28 21.77
N THR A 5 19.82 -16.30 21.01
CA THR A 5 20.58 -17.44 21.53
C THR A 5 21.91 -17.54 20.80
N MET A 6 22.91 -18.15 21.43
CA MET A 6 24.23 -18.31 20.85
C MET A 6 24.79 -19.69 21.20
N ASP A 7 25.25 -20.40 20.17
CA ASP A 7 25.96 -21.67 20.30
C ASP A 7 27.36 -21.55 19.68
N ILE A 8 28.37 -22.13 20.31
CA ILE A 8 29.72 -22.22 19.73
C ILE A 8 29.91 -23.64 19.18
N THR A 9 30.21 -23.73 17.90
CA THR A 9 30.46 -25.00 17.19
C THR A 9 31.84 -25.58 17.52
N LYS A 10 32.08 -26.84 17.16
CA LYS A 10 33.39 -27.50 17.33
C LYS A 10 34.51 -26.78 16.55
N GLU A 11 34.15 -26.13 15.46
CA GLU A 11 35.04 -25.33 14.60
C GLU A 11 35.37 -23.96 15.19
N LYS A 12 34.93 -23.67 16.43
CA LYS A 12 35.02 -22.36 17.10
C LYS A 12 34.30 -21.25 16.34
N VAL A 13 33.21 -21.56 15.64
CA VAL A 13 32.31 -20.57 15.03
C VAL A 13 31.15 -20.31 15.97
N ALA A 14 30.92 -19.05 16.33
CA ALA A 14 29.76 -18.62 17.10
C ALA A 14 28.55 -18.49 16.17
N VAL A 15 27.45 -19.17 16.49
CA VAL A 15 26.19 -19.07 15.77
C VAL A 15 25.19 -18.33 16.65
N VAL A 16 24.88 -17.11 16.27
CA VAL A 16 23.88 -16.27 16.92
C VAL A 16 22.56 -16.42 16.18
N THR A 17 21.53 -16.83 16.90
CA THR A 17 20.17 -16.96 16.38
C THR A 17 19.32 -15.87 16.99
N ILE A 18 18.83 -14.95 16.15
CA ILE A 18 17.87 -13.93 16.56
C ILE A 18 16.47 -14.55 16.58
N ASP A 19 15.82 -14.52 17.73
CA ASP A 19 14.48 -15.05 17.95
C ASP A 19 13.75 -14.23 19.03
N CYS A 20 13.06 -13.18 18.63
CA CYS A 20 12.24 -12.36 19.52
C CYS A 20 11.03 -13.18 20.01
N ARG A 21 11.14 -13.85 21.17
CA ARG A 21 10.15 -14.83 21.66
C ARG A 21 8.72 -14.30 21.77
N ASP A 22 8.56 -13.04 22.19
CA ASP A 22 7.26 -12.41 22.39
C ASP A 22 6.66 -11.81 21.10
N SER A 23 7.33 -12.00 19.96
CA SER A 23 6.93 -11.45 18.68
C SER A 23 6.88 -12.53 17.60
N LYS A 24 5.93 -12.40 16.66
CA LYS A 24 5.87 -13.27 15.47
C LYS A 24 7.03 -13.01 14.49
N VAL A 25 7.66 -11.84 14.61
CA VAL A 25 8.73 -11.38 13.74
C VAL A 25 9.90 -10.86 14.56
N ASN A 26 11.11 -11.02 14.04
CA ASN A 26 12.28 -10.40 14.62
C ASN A 26 12.33 -8.93 14.24
N LYS A 27 12.39 -8.07 15.25
CA LYS A 27 12.40 -6.61 15.11
C LYS A 27 13.56 -6.03 15.91
N VAL A 28 14.13 -4.93 15.42
CA VAL A 28 15.23 -4.22 16.07
C VAL A 28 14.65 -3.30 17.13
N SER A 29 14.51 -3.82 18.34
CA SER A 29 14.15 -3.06 19.55
C SER A 29 15.38 -2.63 20.34
N GLY A 30 15.23 -1.68 21.25
CA GLY A 30 16.29 -1.32 22.21
C GLY A 30 16.82 -2.54 22.99
N GLU A 31 15.92 -3.42 23.45
CA GLU A 31 16.29 -4.66 24.16
C GLU A 31 17.15 -5.60 23.29
N LEU A 32 16.79 -5.78 22.00
CA LEU A 32 17.59 -6.60 21.09
C LEU A 32 18.99 -5.98 20.87
N LEU A 33 19.08 -4.65 20.76
CA LEU A 33 20.36 -3.96 20.61
C LEU A 33 21.26 -4.19 21.83
N ASP A 34 20.72 -4.10 23.04
CA ASP A 34 21.48 -4.33 24.28
C ASP A 34 21.97 -5.78 24.38
N GLU A 35 21.13 -6.75 23.98
CA GLU A 35 21.53 -8.17 23.91
C GLU A 35 22.63 -8.42 22.87
N ILE A 36 22.53 -7.82 21.69
CA ILE A 36 23.58 -7.91 20.66
C ILE A 36 24.88 -7.30 21.18
N SER A 37 24.82 -6.17 21.88
CA SER A 37 26.00 -5.54 22.47
C SER A 37 26.71 -6.47 23.46
N GLY A 38 25.96 -7.06 24.41
CA GLY A 38 26.53 -8.01 25.37
C GLY A 38 27.04 -9.29 24.73
N MET A 39 26.39 -9.77 23.66
CA MET A 39 26.89 -10.90 22.87
C MET A 39 28.23 -10.59 22.20
N LEU A 40 28.41 -9.38 21.64
CA LEU A 40 29.68 -8.97 21.04
C LEU A 40 30.80 -8.88 22.08
N ASP A 41 30.49 -8.46 23.32
CA ASP A 41 31.44 -8.47 24.43
C ASP A 41 31.87 -9.91 24.77
N HIS A 42 30.91 -10.83 24.82
CA HIS A 42 31.21 -12.24 25.05
C HIS A 42 32.06 -12.85 23.93
N ILE A 43 31.72 -12.60 22.65
CA ILE A 43 32.52 -13.08 21.51
C ILE A 43 33.96 -12.57 21.59
N SER A 44 34.15 -11.31 21.98
CA SER A 44 35.48 -10.70 22.11
C SER A 44 36.31 -11.30 23.26
N SER A 45 35.67 -11.96 24.23
CA SER A 45 36.34 -12.63 25.36
C SER A 45 36.74 -14.09 25.07
N GLN A 46 36.32 -14.65 23.94
CA GLN A 46 36.50 -16.05 23.57
C GLN A 46 37.38 -16.20 22.32
N GLU A 47 38.01 -17.36 22.16
CA GLU A 47 38.76 -17.68 20.93
C GLU A 47 37.80 -18.13 19.81
N ILE A 48 37.11 -17.18 19.20
CA ILE A 48 36.17 -17.42 18.09
C ILE A 48 36.88 -17.23 16.74
N LYS A 49 36.56 -18.09 15.76
CA LYS A 49 37.12 -18.07 14.39
C LYS A 49 36.17 -17.50 13.34
N GLY A 50 34.89 -17.33 13.67
CA GLY A 50 33.87 -16.78 12.79
C GLY A 50 32.54 -16.59 13.51
N LEU A 51 31.69 -15.73 12.96
CA LEU A 51 30.35 -15.44 13.45
C LEU A 51 29.32 -15.74 12.37
N VAL A 52 28.27 -16.46 12.72
CA VAL A 52 27.08 -16.68 11.88
C VAL A 52 25.90 -16.00 12.54
N ILE A 53 25.18 -15.16 11.80
CA ILE A 53 23.92 -14.55 12.22
C ILE A 53 22.78 -15.25 11.47
N ALA A 54 21.89 -15.88 12.22
CA ALA A 54 20.72 -16.58 11.70
C ALA A 54 19.45 -16.09 12.42
N SER A 55 18.28 -16.50 11.92
CA SER A 55 16.99 -16.26 12.57
C SER A 55 16.37 -17.57 13.04
N GLY A 56 15.71 -17.52 14.19
CA GLY A 56 14.90 -18.62 14.74
C GLY A 56 13.44 -18.59 14.29
N LYS A 57 12.99 -17.57 13.55
CA LYS A 57 11.63 -17.51 12.99
C LYS A 57 11.53 -18.28 11.69
N GLU A 58 10.38 -18.85 11.35
CA GLU A 58 10.21 -19.61 10.10
C GLU A 58 10.21 -18.73 8.84
N ASP A 59 9.56 -17.56 8.92
CA ASP A 59 9.21 -16.77 7.72
C ASP A 59 9.95 -15.42 7.62
N ASN A 60 10.87 -15.14 8.53
CA ASN A 60 11.61 -13.88 8.53
C ASN A 60 13.00 -13.98 9.13
N PHE A 61 13.91 -13.16 8.62
CA PHE A 61 15.22 -12.95 9.19
C PHE A 61 15.12 -11.88 10.29
N VAL A 62 14.91 -10.62 9.88
CA VAL A 62 14.63 -9.44 10.72
C VAL A 62 13.86 -8.44 9.84
N VAL A 63 12.75 -7.87 10.33
CA VAL A 63 11.82 -7.06 9.51
C VAL A 63 11.96 -5.54 9.68
N GLY A 64 12.98 -5.08 10.41
CA GLY A 64 13.29 -3.66 10.59
C GLY A 64 13.19 -3.21 12.04
N ALA A 65 13.18 -1.90 12.26
CA ALA A 65 13.01 -1.29 13.57
C ALA A 65 11.66 -1.65 14.20
N ASP A 66 11.60 -1.67 15.53
CA ASP A 66 10.34 -1.73 16.26
C ASP A 66 9.57 -0.40 16.08
N VAL A 67 8.63 -0.38 15.13
CA VAL A 67 7.87 0.84 14.79
C VAL A 67 7.06 1.34 15.99
N ASP A 68 6.60 0.44 16.87
CA ASP A 68 5.84 0.83 18.06
C ASP A 68 6.74 1.60 19.03
N GLU A 69 7.97 1.10 19.23
CA GLU A 69 8.99 1.74 20.07
C GLU A 69 9.36 3.11 19.48
N VAL A 70 9.69 3.18 18.18
CA VAL A 70 10.06 4.44 17.50
C VAL A 70 8.94 5.47 17.54
N LEU A 71 7.68 5.06 17.33
CA LEU A 71 6.53 5.96 17.40
C LEU A 71 6.29 6.48 18.83
N SER A 72 6.64 5.69 19.85
CA SER A 72 6.46 6.05 21.26
C SER A 72 7.51 7.06 21.77
N MET A 73 8.67 7.16 21.10
CA MET A 73 9.72 8.11 21.46
C MET A 73 9.26 9.55 21.24
N LYS A 74 9.40 10.39 22.27
CA LYS A 74 8.88 11.77 22.25
C LYS A 74 9.97 12.83 22.20
N THR A 75 11.19 12.48 22.60
CA THR A 75 12.29 13.44 22.74
C THR A 75 13.40 13.19 21.72
N ASP A 76 14.12 14.26 21.33
CA ASP A 76 15.32 14.15 20.48
C ASP A 76 16.34 13.17 21.09
N LEU A 77 16.52 13.24 22.42
CA LEU A 77 17.47 12.41 23.15
C LEU A 77 17.17 10.92 23.04
N GLU A 78 15.91 10.51 23.24
CA GLU A 78 15.49 9.10 23.13
C GLU A 78 15.76 8.55 21.72
N ILE A 79 15.35 9.30 20.69
CA ILE A 79 15.48 8.88 19.29
C ILE A 79 16.96 8.81 18.90
N ARG A 80 17.73 9.82 19.31
CA ARG A 80 19.18 9.92 19.07
C ARG A 80 19.93 8.79 19.74
N ASP A 81 19.62 8.47 20.99
CA ASP A 81 20.24 7.36 21.72
C ASP A 81 20.00 6.03 21.02
N TYR A 82 18.73 5.72 20.70
CA TYR A 82 18.36 4.50 19.99
C TYR A 82 19.15 4.32 18.68
N ILE A 83 19.15 5.33 17.81
CA ILE A 83 19.81 5.22 16.51
C ILE A 83 21.34 5.26 16.62
N SER A 84 21.89 5.95 17.62
CA SER A 84 23.33 5.97 17.90
C SER A 84 23.81 4.60 18.37
N ARG A 85 23.09 3.97 19.29
CA ARG A 85 23.38 2.60 19.75
C ARG A 85 23.33 1.60 18.60
N ALA A 86 22.28 1.64 17.77
CA ALA A 86 22.18 0.78 16.59
C ALA A 86 23.41 0.93 15.66
N ASN A 87 23.82 2.18 15.38
CA ASN A 87 25.00 2.44 14.55
C ASN A 87 26.31 1.97 15.17
N GLN A 88 26.49 2.15 16.48
CA GLN A 88 27.67 1.66 17.20
C GLN A 88 27.78 0.14 17.13
N ILE A 89 26.68 -0.57 17.36
CA ILE A 89 26.62 -2.04 17.27
C ILE A 89 26.97 -2.52 15.86
N LEU A 90 26.36 -1.94 14.82
CA LEU A 90 26.67 -2.31 13.44
C LEU A 90 28.11 -1.98 13.03
N ALA A 91 28.69 -0.90 13.58
CA ALA A 91 30.09 -0.58 13.40
C ALA A 91 31.01 -1.59 14.11
N ARG A 92 30.61 -2.12 15.28
CA ARG A 92 31.35 -3.18 15.97
C ARG A 92 31.33 -4.48 15.16
N ILE A 93 30.18 -4.88 14.61
CA ILE A 93 30.06 -6.07 13.75
C ILE A 93 30.98 -5.95 12.53
N ASP A 94 30.94 -4.82 11.83
CA ASP A 94 31.76 -4.53 10.63
C ASP A 94 33.27 -4.46 10.93
N ALA A 95 33.65 -4.22 12.19
CA ALA A 95 35.03 -4.13 12.65
C ALA A 95 35.57 -5.40 13.32
N LEU A 96 34.78 -6.48 13.39
CA LEU A 96 35.24 -7.74 13.98
C LEU A 96 36.44 -8.29 13.18
N PRO A 97 37.48 -8.81 13.86
CA PRO A 97 38.65 -9.41 13.18
C PRO A 97 38.36 -10.81 12.61
N ILE A 98 37.15 -11.32 12.84
CA ILE A 98 36.68 -12.65 12.41
C ILE A 98 35.62 -12.50 11.31
N PRO A 99 35.51 -13.44 10.37
CA PRO A 99 34.49 -13.38 9.34
C PRO A 99 33.07 -13.47 9.91
N VAL A 100 32.17 -12.62 9.41
CA VAL A 100 30.75 -12.60 9.75
C VAL A 100 29.90 -13.03 8.55
N VAL A 101 29.05 -14.04 8.75
CA VAL A 101 28.14 -14.60 7.73
C VAL A 101 26.69 -14.41 8.15
N SER A 102 25.91 -13.70 7.34
CA SER A 102 24.46 -13.61 7.50
C SER A 102 23.74 -14.71 6.73
N CYS A 103 22.92 -15.49 7.44
CA CYS A 103 22.07 -16.56 6.93
C CYS A 103 20.63 -16.06 6.79
N ILE A 104 20.24 -15.70 5.57
CA ILE A 104 18.99 -14.98 5.32
C ILE A 104 17.91 -15.91 4.78
N HIS A 105 16.78 -16.00 5.46
CA HIS A 105 15.55 -16.60 4.95
C HIS A 105 14.36 -15.70 5.26
N GLY A 106 13.32 -15.78 4.43
CA GLY A 106 12.14 -14.95 4.59
C GLY A 106 12.41 -13.45 4.45
N ASN A 107 11.62 -12.63 5.16
CA ASN A 107 11.75 -11.18 5.11
C ASN A 107 13.04 -10.67 5.82
N CYS A 108 13.90 -9.99 5.08
CA CYS A 108 15.10 -9.27 5.57
C CYS A 108 15.00 -7.80 5.19
N LEU A 109 14.33 -7.02 6.03
CA LEU A 109 13.89 -5.67 5.71
C LEU A 109 14.48 -4.64 6.67
N GLY A 110 14.72 -3.45 6.15
CA GLY A 110 15.20 -2.29 6.90
C GLY A 110 16.42 -2.58 7.75
N GLY A 111 16.34 -2.35 9.07
CA GLY A 111 17.39 -2.70 10.03
C GLY A 111 17.91 -4.14 9.94
N GLY A 112 17.08 -5.10 9.53
CA GLY A 112 17.52 -6.47 9.24
C GLY A 112 18.49 -6.56 8.07
N LEU A 113 18.22 -5.81 7.01
CA LEU A 113 19.14 -5.66 5.88
C LEU A 113 20.38 -4.87 6.29
N GLU A 114 20.29 -3.90 7.20
CA GLU A 114 21.46 -3.18 7.72
C GLU A 114 22.40 -4.10 8.53
N ILE A 115 21.86 -5.02 9.33
CA ILE A 115 22.62 -6.09 10.00
C ILE A 115 23.32 -6.97 8.95
N ALA A 116 22.58 -7.41 7.92
CA ALA A 116 23.15 -8.23 6.85
C ALA A 116 24.23 -7.49 6.03
N LEU A 117 24.10 -6.17 5.86
CA LEU A 117 25.09 -5.33 5.17
C LEU A 117 26.35 -5.09 6.00
N ALA A 118 26.28 -5.19 7.32
CA ALA A 118 27.44 -5.15 8.21
C ALA A 118 28.23 -6.47 8.23
N SER A 119 27.68 -7.56 7.68
CA SER A 119 28.39 -8.85 7.56
C SER A 119 29.35 -8.89 6.37
N ASP A 120 30.40 -9.70 6.44
CA ASP A 120 31.32 -9.93 5.31
C ASP A 120 30.62 -10.64 4.14
N TYR A 121 29.81 -11.66 4.47
CA TYR A 121 29.19 -12.57 3.51
C TYR A 121 27.70 -12.78 3.81
N ARG A 122 26.87 -12.86 2.76
CA ARG A 122 25.42 -13.10 2.87
C ARG A 122 25.02 -14.31 2.03
N ILE A 123 24.46 -15.32 2.68
CA ILE A 123 23.82 -16.45 2.01
C ILE A 123 22.30 -16.32 2.19
N ALA A 124 21.53 -16.71 1.17
CA ALA A 124 20.07 -16.64 1.23
C ALA A 124 19.40 -17.94 0.79
N ALA A 125 18.38 -18.36 1.51
CA ALA A 125 17.58 -19.55 1.23
C ALA A 125 16.71 -19.37 -0.03
N ASP A 126 16.75 -20.31 -0.98
CA ASP A 126 15.98 -20.33 -2.23
C ASP A 126 14.46 -20.55 -2.02
N SER A 127 13.80 -19.49 -1.57
CA SER A 127 12.36 -19.43 -1.32
C SER A 127 11.73 -18.19 -1.96
N THR A 128 10.51 -18.31 -2.46
CA THR A 128 9.73 -17.17 -2.96
C THR A 128 9.39 -16.16 -1.86
N GLY A 129 9.37 -16.60 -0.60
CA GLY A 129 9.19 -15.76 0.59
C GLY A 129 10.43 -14.97 1.01
N THR A 130 11.63 -15.32 0.52
CA THR A 130 12.85 -14.59 0.89
C THR A 130 12.97 -13.30 0.07
N VAL A 131 12.85 -12.17 0.75
CA VAL A 131 12.88 -10.83 0.14
C VAL A 131 13.70 -9.86 0.97
N MET A 132 14.28 -8.86 0.30
CA MET A 132 15.13 -7.85 0.93
C MET A 132 14.72 -6.45 0.50
N GLY A 133 14.82 -5.46 1.38
CA GLY A 133 14.44 -4.09 1.02
C GLY A 133 14.56 -3.10 2.15
N PHE A 134 14.37 -1.82 1.81
CA PHE A 134 14.41 -0.69 2.73
C PHE A 134 13.06 0.03 2.77
N PRO A 135 12.08 -0.51 3.52
CA PRO A 135 10.72 0.05 3.57
C PRO A 135 10.61 1.36 4.38
N GLU A 136 11.69 1.88 4.96
CA GLU A 136 11.71 3.06 5.86
C GLU A 136 11.04 4.28 5.24
N VAL A 137 11.24 4.50 3.93
CA VAL A 137 10.63 5.63 3.22
C VAL A 137 9.10 5.57 3.22
N MET A 138 8.51 4.37 3.31
CA MET A 138 7.05 4.19 3.43
C MET A 138 6.53 4.62 4.81
N LEU A 139 7.40 4.68 5.82
CA LEU A 139 7.11 5.18 7.17
C LEU A 139 7.51 6.66 7.34
N GLY A 140 7.98 7.32 6.28
CA GLY A 140 8.50 8.68 6.35
C GLY A 140 9.89 8.76 7.00
N LEU A 141 10.66 7.67 6.98
CA LEU A 141 11.98 7.55 7.58
C LEU A 141 13.06 7.26 6.52
N LEU A 142 14.32 7.20 6.96
CA LEU A 142 15.47 6.79 6.14
C LEU A 142 16.22 5.61 6.80
N PRO A 143 16.92 4.76 6.03
CA PRO A 143 17.76 3.68 6.58
C PRO A 143 18.98 4.23 7.35
N ALA A 144 18.78 4.45 8.65
CA ALA A 144 19.71 5.21 9.49
C ALA A 144 20.73 4.37 10.26
N GLY A 145 20.64 3.03 10.24
CA GLY A 145 21.68 2.10 10.72
C GLY A 145 22.85 1.95 9.73
N GLY A 146 23.01 2.91 8.82
CA GLY A 146 24.06 2.97 7.80
C GLY A 146 23.68 2.31 6.47
N GLY A 147 22.42 1.95 6.24
CA GLY A 147 21.91 1.46 4.95
C GLY A 147 22.13 2.45 3.81
N THR A 148 21.89 3.73 4.05
CA THR A 148 22.22 4.86 3.14
C THR A 148 23.70 4.92 2.75
N GLN A 149 24.58 4.35 3.58
CA GLN A 149 26.01 4.38 3.36
C GLN A 149 26.56 3.06 2.79
N ARG A 150 26.14 1.92 3.33
CA ARG A 150 26.63 0.59 2.95
C ARG A 150 26.03 0.12 1.63
N LEU A 151 24.73 0.32 1.40
CA LEU A 151 24.05 -0.20 0.20
C LEU A 151 24.61 0.41 -1.11
N PRO A 152 24.73 1.75 -1.26
CA PRO A 152 25.29 2.32 -2.50
C PRO A 152 26.73 1.89 -2.78
N ARG A 153 27.53 1.71 -1.72
CA ARG A 153 28.90 1.21 -1.84
C ARG A 153 28.95 -0.27 -2.19
N LEU A 154 27.89 -1.02 -1.92
CA LEU A 154 27.79 -2.42 -2.27
C LEU A 154 27.35 -2.62 -3.72
N ILE A 155 26.18 -2.07 -4.10
CA ILE A 155 25.50 -2.36 -5.38
C ILE A 155 25.50 -1.20 -6.37
N GLY A 156 26.17 -0.09 -6.05
CA GLY A 156 26.22 1.12 -6.86
C GLY A 156 25.03 2.07 -6.66
N LEU A 157 25.25 3.36 -6.90
CA LEU A 157 24.26 4.43 -6.68
C LEU A 157 22.95 4.22 -7.45
N ILE A 158 23.03 3.79 -8.71
CA ILE A 158 21.87 3.68 -9.63
C ILE A 158 20.90 2.61 -9.15
N GLN A 159 21.42 1.52 -8.59
CA GLN A 159 20.62 0.41 -8.10
C GLN A 159 20.19 0.64 -6.65
N ALA A 160 21.01 1.29 -5.83
CA ALA A 160 20.72 1.53 -4.42
C ALA A 160 19.64 2.59 -4.18
N LEU A 161 19.71 3.73 -4.89
CA LEU A 161 18.75 4.83 -4.68
C LEU A 161 17.29 4.40 -4.90
N PRO A 162 16.92 3.70 -6.00
CA PRO A 162 15.55 3.22 -6.18
C PRO A 162 15.06 2.31 -5.04
N LEU A 163 15.92 1.45 -4.48
CA LEU A 163 15.52 0.57 -3.39
C LEU A 163 15.16 1.36 -2.12
N MET A 164 15.95 2.37 -1.78
CA MET A 164 15.71 3.22 -0.60
C MET A 164 14.60 4.25 -0.83
N LEU A 165 14.45 4.78 -2.04
CA LEU A 165 13.46 5.82 -2.37
C LEU A 165 12.06 5.28 -2.64
N THR A 166 11.92 4.00 -2.99
CA THR A 166 10.62 3.40 -3.33
C THR A 166 10.14 2.37 -2.31
N GLY A 167 10.99 1.96 -1.36
CA GLY A 167 10.67 0.91 -0.40
C GLY A 167 10.37 -0.46 -1.02
N LYS A 168 10.72 -0.67 -2.29
CA LYS A 168 10.42 -1.91 -2.99
C LYS A 168 11.35 -3.03 -2.55
N ASN A 169 10.74 -4.19 -2.33
CA ASN A 169 11.46 -5.42 -2.04
C ASN A 169 12.08 -6.01 -3.31
N VAL A 170 13.29 -6.55 -3.17
CA VAL A 170 13.97 -7.40 -4.14
C VAL A 170 13.84 -8.86 -3.75
N ARG A 171 13.57 -9.70 -4.74
CA ARG A 171 13.57 -11.17 -4.59
C ARG A 171 14.96 -11.74 -4.84
N ILE A 172 15.19 -12.97 -4.37
CA ILE A 172 16.48 -13.67 -4.41
C ILE A 172 17.21 -13.54 -5.75
N ARG A 173 16.56 -13.85 -6.87
CA ARG A 173 17.21 -13.81 -8.20
C ARG A 173 17.79 -12.44 -8.51
N THR A 174 17.01 -11.39 -8.23
CA THR A 174 17.44 -10.01 -8.39
C THR A 174 18.49 -9.63 -7.35
N ALA A 175 18.30 -10.00 -6.08
CA ALA A 175 19.28 -9.74 -5.01
C ALA A 175 20.65 -10.33 -5.34
N LYS A 176 20.70 -11.56 -5.88
CA LYS A 176 21.93 -12.23 -6.33
C LYS A 176 22.56 -11.51 -7.52
N LYS A 177 21.75 -11.13 -8.52
CA LYS A 177 22.21 -10.39 -9.70
C LYS A 177 22.79 -9.01 -9.34
N LEU A 178 22.20 -8.34 -8.36
CA LEU A 178 22.66 -7.03 -7.88
C LEU A 178 23.92 -7.11 -7.01
N GLY A 179 24.31 -8.31 -6.54
CA GLY A 179 25.38 -8.46 -5.55
C GLY A 179 24.96 -8.10 -4.12
N LEU A 180 23.65 -8.00 -3.86
CA LEU A 180 23.11 -7.81 -2.51
C LEU A 180 23.32 -9.06 -1.65
N ILE A 181 23.26 -10.25 -2.26
CA ILE A 181 23.63 -11.53 -1.65
C ILE A 181 24.77 -12.20 -2.41
N ASP A 182 25.59 -12.95 -1.67
CA ASP A 182 26.79 -13.60 -2.19
C ASP A 182 26.52 -15.05 -2.63
N GLU A 183 25.54 -15.75 -2.06
CA GLU A 183 25.18 -17.12 -2.47
C GLU A 183 23.68 -17.39 -2.25
N VAL A 184 23.10 -18.22 -3.13
CA VAL A 184 21.75 -18.76 -2.97
C VAL A 184 21.90 -20.22 -2.63
N VAL A 185 21.25 -20.66 -1.55
CA VAL A 185 21.39 -22.00 -1.02
C VAL A 185 20.01 -22.64 -0.81
N VAL A 186 19.97 -23.96 -0.74
CA VAL A 186 18.74 -24.65 -0.37
C VAL A 186 18.32 -24.25 1.06
N PRO A 187 17.01 -24.13 1.35
CA PRO A 187 16.56 -23.72 2.69
C PRO A 187 17.01 -24.67 3.81
N TYR A 188 17.05 -25.97 3.53
CA TYR A 188 17.51 -26.99 4.48
C TYR A 188 19.04 -26.90 4.67
N GLY A 189 19.49 -26.82 5.92
CA GLY A 189 20.93 -26.76 6.23
C GLY A 189 21.55 -25.36 6.13
N LEU A 190 20.74 -24.29 6.08
CA LEU A 190 21.22 -22.91 5.93
C LEU A 190 22.26 -22.54 7.00
N ARG A 191 22.04 -22.96 8.25
CA ARG A 191 22.94 -22.72 9.39
C ARG A 191 24.28 -23.42 9.20
N GLU A 192 24.25 -24.70 8.86
CA GLU A 192 25.43 -25.55 8.65
C GLU A 192 26.28 -25.03 7.48
N ILE A 193 25.62 -24.61 6.40
CA ILE A 193 26.28 -23.94 5.28
C ILE A 193 26.89 -22.62 5.74
N GLY A 194 26.19 -21.84 6.56
CA GLY A 194 26.70 -20.61 7.16
C GLY A 194 27.99 -20.84 7.95
N VAL A 195 28.01 -21.85 8.82
CA VAL A 195 29.20 -22.24 9.61
C VAL A 195 30.35 -22.62 8.68
N LYS A 196 30.09 -23.47 7.69
CA LYS A 196 31.09 -23.86 6.69
C LYS A 196 31.69 -22.66 5.97
N LYS A 197 30.85 -21.69 5.55
CA LYS A 197 31.31 -20.47 4.88
C LYS A 197 32.14 -19.57 5.80
N ALA A 198 31.75 -19.45 7.07
CA ALA A 198 32.54 -18.70 8.06
C ALA A 198 33.94 -19.31 8.21
N THR A 199 34.03 -20.64 8.31
CA THR A 199 35.31 -21.37 8.38
C THR A 199 36.13 -21.20 7.10
N GLU A 200 35.53 -21.31 5.91
CA GLU A 200 36.20 -21.12 4.62
C GLU A 200 36.75 -19.69 4.45
N LEU A 201 36.00 -18.69 4.92
CA LEU A 201 36.43 -17.29 4.93
C LEU A 201 37.60 -17.06 5.90
N ALA A 202 37.55 -17.66 7.10
CA ALA A 202 38.63 -17.56 8.08
C ALA A 202 39.94 -18.17 7.53
N GLN A 203 39.81 -19.23 6.74
CA GLN A 203 40.93 -19.87 6.03
C GLN A 203 41.34 -19.13 4.74
N LYS A 204 40.73 -17.99 4.42
CA LYS A 204 40.96 -17.19 3.19
C LYS A 204 40.76 -17.99 1.88
N LYS A 205 39.94 -19.05 1.91
CA LYS A 205 39.62 -19.88 0.74
C LYS A 205 38.63 -19.22 -0.21
N ILE A 206 37.81 -18.30 0.30
CA ILE A 206 36.86 -17.52 -0.48
C ILE A 206 37.34 -16.07 -0.60
N LYS A 207 37.44 -15.57 -1.82
CA LYS A 207 37.56 -14.12 -2.10
C LYS A 207 36.25 -13.62 -2.66
N ARG A 208 35.67 -12.61 -2.00
CA ARG A 208 34.44 -11.96 -2.47
C ARG A 208 34.70 -11.20 -3.77
N LYS A 209 34.19 -11.70 -4.90
CA LYS A 209 34.26 -11.00 -6.19
C LYS A 209 33.22 -9.88 -6.20
N ARG A 210 33.67 -8.63 -6.16
CA ARG A 210 32.81 -7.46 -6.42
C ARG A 210 32.78 -7.21 -7.93
N SER A 211 31.67 -7.52 -8.58
CA SER A 211 31.46 -7.08 -9.97
C SER A 211 30.90 -5.66 -9.97
N ARG A 212 31.75 -4.66 -10.16
CA ARG A 212 31.30 -3.31 -10.53
C ARG A 212 31.44 -3.15 -12.03
N SER A 213 30.40 -2.70 -12.71
CA SER A 213 30.51 -2.43 -14.13
C SER A 213 31.37 -1.17 -14.36
N LEU A 214 32.01 -1.07 -15.54
CA LEU A 214 32.73 0.14 -15.94
C LEU A 214 31.80 1.38 -15.96
N MET A 215 30.52 1.16 -16.26
CA MET A 215 29.49 2.21 -16.23
C MET A 215 29.22 2.70 -14.80
N ASP A 216 29.17 1.81 -13.81
CA ASP A 216 29.05 2.20 -12.41
C ASP A 216 30.27 3.00 -11.95
N ALA A 217 31.48 2.58 -12.34
CA ALA A 217 32.71 3.30 -12.02
C ALA A 217 32.72 4.72 -12.62
N PHE A 218 32.27 4.89 -13.87
CA PHE A 218 32.16 6.19 -14.53
C PHE A 218 31.10 7.09 -13.88
N LEU A 219 29.92 6.57 -13.58
CA LEU A 219 28.83 7.33 -12.96
C LEU A 219 29.09 7.63 -11.49
N GLU A 220 29.95 6.86 -10.83
CA GLU A 220 30.51 7.18 -9.52
C GLU A 220 31.70 8.15 -9.57
N SER A 221 32.05 8.73 -10.72
CA SER A 221 32.96 9.89 -10.75
C SER A 221 32.31 11.12 -10.10
N PRO A 222 33.08 12.11 -9.60
CA PRO A 222 32.52 13.32 -9.00
C PRO A 222 31.47 14.03 -9.89
N PHE A 223 31.72 14.11 -11.20
CA PHE A 223 30.78 14.69 -12.16
C PHE A 223 29.54 13.81 -12.38
N GLY A 224 29.74 12.49 -12.53
CA GLY A 224 28.66 11.52 -12.68
C GLY A 224 27.68 11.53 -11.50
N ARG A 225 28.22 11.52 -10.27
CA ARG A 225 27.44 11.53 -9.02
C ARG A 225 26.53 12.75 -8.93
N ASN A 226 27.05 13.94 -9.21
CA ASN A 226 26.27 15.18 -9.18
C ASN A 226 25.06 15.10 -10.13
N ARG A 227 25.23 14.52 -11.32
CA ARG A 227 24.14 14.34 -12.28
C ARG A 227 23.10 13.34 -11.78
N VAL A 228 23.53 12.21 -11.20
CA VAL A 228 22.65 11.19 -10.62
C VAL A 228 21.79 11.80 -9.49
N PHE A 229 22.41 12.52 -8.54
CA PHE A 229 21.67 13.14 -7.43
C PHE A 229 20.72 14.25 -7.92
N LYS A 230 21.14 15.08 -8.88
CA LYS A 230 20.26 16.10 -9.48
C LYS A 230 19.04 15.46 -10.13
N GLN A 231 19.23 14.39 -10.90
CA GLN A 231 18.14 13.66 -11.55
C GLN A 231 17.22 12.98 -10.52
N ALA A 232 17.80 12.37 -9.48
CA ALA A 232 17.04 11.77 -8.38
C ALA A 232 16.15 12.81 -7.68
N ARG A 233 16.70 13.99 -7.32
CA ARG A 233 15.92 15.08 -6.71
C ARG A 233 14.80 15.58 -7.64
N GLN A 234 15.10 15.79 -8.92
CA GLN A 234 14.09 16.21 -9.90
C GLN A 234 12.95 15.20 -10.03
N MET A 235 13.27 13.90 -10.03
CA MET A 235 12.28 12.83 -10.08
C MET A 235 11.43 12.79 -8.79
N VAL A 236 12.06 12.84 -7.63
CA VAL A 236 11.38 12.90 -6.32
C VAL A 236 10.45 14.11 -6.26
N MET A 237 10.95 15.32 -6.53
CA MET A 237 10.14 16.55 -6.51
C MET A 237 8.96 16.48 -7.48
N ARG A 238 9.14 15.86 -8.64
CA ARG A 238 8.05 15.70 -9.62
C ARG A 238 6.98 14.71 -9.16
N GLN A 239 7.36 13.65 -8.45
CA GLN A 239 6.44 12.60 -7.99
C GLN A 239 5.78 12.93 -6.65
N SER A 240 6.52 13.55 -5.72
CA SER A 240 6.08 13.85 -4.36
C SER A 240 5.59 15.29 -4.18
N CYS A 241 5.80 16.16 -5.16
CA CYS A 241 5.61 17.61 -5.05
C CYS A 241 6.39 18.26 -3.89
N GLY A 242 7.39 17.58 -3.32
CA GLY A 242 8.13 18.06 -2.14
C GLY A 242 7.38 17.87 -0.82
N LEU A 243 6.24 17.16 -0.81
CA LEU A 243 5.39 16.96 0.38
C LEU A 243 5.89 15.85 1.31
N TYR A 244 6.90 15.10 0.90
CA TYR A 244 7.48 13.99 1.65
C TYR A 244 8.95 14.32 1.94
N PRO A 245 9.33 14.56 3.20
CA PRO A 245 10.71 14.94 3.54
C PRO A 245 11.71 13.78 3.41
N ALA A 246 11.29 12.55 3.72
CA ALA A 246 12.19 11.40 3.78
C ALA A 246 12.91 11.05 2.45
N PRO A 247 12.24 11.03 1.28
CA PRO A 247 12.93 10.82 0.01
C PRO A 247 14.07 11.81 -0.27
N LEU A 248 13.90 13.09 0.11
CA LEU A 248 14.95 14.10 -0.06
C LEU A 248 16.07 13.88 0.95
N ALA A 249 15.73 13.60 2.21
CA ALA A 249 16.69 13.29 3.26
C ALA A 249 17.56 12.06 2.91
N ILE A 250 16.99 11.03 2.27
CA ILE A 250 17.74 9.87 1.76
C ILE A 250 18.76 10.29 0.70
N ILE A 251 18.38 11.14 -0.26
CA ILE A 251 19.32 11.62 -1.28
C ILE A 251 20.45 12.44 -0.64
N ASP A 252 20.11 13.34 0.29
CA ASP A 252 21.07 14.20 0.97
C ASP A 252 22.04 13.39 1.84
N SER A 253 21.54 12.35 2.51
CA SER A 253 22.30 11.39 3.29
C SER A 253 23.37 10.68 2.44
N VAL A 254 22.95 10.10 1.32
CA VAL A 254 23.85 9.37 0.42
C VAL A 254 24.89 10.33 -0.17
N GLU A 255 24.46 11.50 -0.65
CA GLU A 255 25.35 12.50 -1.24
C GLU A 255 26.38 13.01 -0.24
N TYR A 256 25.96 13.34 0.98
CA TYR A 256 26.85 13.80 2.04
C TYR A 256 27.89 12.73 2.38
N GLY A 257 27.47 11.46 2.51
CA GLY A 257 28.37 10.34 2.78
C GLY A 257 29.40 10.10 1.67
N TYR A 258 29.06 10.30 0.40
CA TYR A 258 30.02 10.24 -0.70
C TYR A 258 31.00 11.42 -0.72
N LYS A 259 30.59 12.60 -0.22
CA LYS A 259 31.45 13.80 -0.15
C LYS A 259 32.38 13.80 1.07
N LYS A 260 31.90 13.33 2.22
CA LYS A 260 32.59 13.46 3.52
C LYS A 260 33.10 12.14 4.11
N GLY A 261 32.76 11.01 3.49
CA GLY A 261 33.15 9.68 3.93
C GLY A 261 32.05 8.98 4.75
N LEU A 262 32.17 7.65 4.87
CA LEU A 262 31.13 6.77 5.44
C LEU A 262 30.78 7.14 6.89
N ARG A 263 31.78 7.29 7.77
CA ARG A 263 31.56 7.60 9.20
C ARG A 263 30.83 8.94 9.40
N LYS A 264 31.25 9.98 8.67
CA LYS A 264 30.57 11.29 8.69
C LYS A 264 29.16 11.22 8.10
N GLY A 265 28.96 10.38 7.07
CA GLY A 265 27.64 10.06 6.52
C GLY A 265 26.69 9.51 7.57
N ILE A 266 27.10 8.43 8.25
CA ILE A 266 26.31 7.80 9.32
C ILE A 266 26.00 8.82 10.43
N GLN A 267 26.99 9.60 10.87
CA GLN A 267 26.75 10.62 11.91
C GLN A 267 25.71 11.66 11.49
N ALA A 268 25.75 12.10 10.23
CA ALA A 268 24.76 13.04 9.71
C ALA A 268 23.36 12.40 9.53
N ASP A 269 23.30 11.07 9.40
CA ASP A 269 22.03 10.34 9.27
C ASP A 269 21.28 10.25 10.58
N ILE A 270 21.97 10.27 11.72
CA ILE A 270 21.37 10.36 13.06
C ILE A 270 20.50 11.62 13.14
N GLU A 271 21.05 12.78 12.81
CA GLU A 271 20.30 14.06 12.85
C GLU A 271 19.11 14.07 11.90
N ARG A 272 19.28 13.52 10.68
CA ARG A 272 18.18 13.43 9.72
C ARG A 272 17.08 12.49 10.21
N PHE A 273 17.46 11.36 10.81
CA PHE A 273 16.53 10.39 11.34
C PHE A 273 15.69 11.00 12.48
N VAL A 274 16.33 11.70 13.41
CA VAL A 274 15.63 12.37 14.52
C VAL A 274 14.61 13.40 14.00
N ASN A 275 15.02 14.25 13.05
CA ASN A 275 14.12 15.23 12.43
C ASN A 275 12.93 14.57 11.72
N LEU A 276 13.14 13.42 11.07
CA LEU A 276 12.07 12.69 10.40
C LEU A 276 11.11 12.04 11.39
N VAL A 277 11.59 11.36 12.42
CA VAL A 277 10.73 10.69 13.42
C VAL A 277 9.77 11.67 14.10
N ILE A 278 10.22 12.90 14.38
CA ILE A 278 9.40 13.93 15.04
C ILE A 278 8.38 14.55 14.08
N SER A 279 8.62 14.48 12.77
CA SER A 279 7.78 15.12 11.74
C SER A 279 6.33 14.61 11.75
N PRO A 280 5.34 15.49 11.46
CA PRO A 280 3.94 15.08 11.37
C PRO A 280 3.71 14.05 10.26
N GLU A 281 4.46 14.13 9.16
CA GLU A 281 4.36 13.20 8.03
C GLU A 281 4.75 11.78 8.44
N ALA A 282 5.87 11.60 9.14
CA ALA A 282 6.30 10.27 9.59
C ALA A 282 5.33 9.69 10.62
N LYS A 283 4.84 10.50 11.57
CA LYS A 283 3.84 10.06 12.55
C LYS A 283 2.54 9.59 11.88
N ALA A 284 2.07 10.32 10.88
CA ALA A 284 0.90 9.94 10.09
C ALA A 284 1.12 8.61 9.35
N LEU A 285 2.26 8.45 8.70
CA LEU A 285 2.61 7.23 7.94
C LEU A 285 2.79 6.00 8.86
N MET A 286 3.46 6.15 10.01
CA MET A 286 3.60 5.09 11.01
C MET A 286 2.25 4.68 11.60
N THR A 287 1.39 5.64 11.92
CA THR A 287 0.04 5.34 12.41
C THR A 287 -0.79 4.60 11.36
N LEU A 288 -0.73 5.05 10.10
CA LEU A 288 -1.42 4.40 8.98
C LEU A 288 -0.92 2.96 8.77
N PHE A 289 0.36 2.70 8.99
CA PHE A 289 0.94 1.35 8.94
C PHE A 289 0.30 0.42 9.99
N PHE A 290 0.11 0.88 11.23
CA PHE A 290 -0.58 0.10 12.26
C PHE A 290 -2.05 -0.12 11.90
N GLY A 291 -2.75 0.93 11.49
CA GLY A 291 -4.16 0.83 11.06
C GLY A 291 -4.34 -0.19 9.92
N THR A 292 -3.43 -0.17 8.94
CA THR A 292 -3.42 -1.13 7.83
C THR A 292 -3.10 -2.55 8.30
N THR A 293 -2.17 -2.71 9.23
CA THR A 293 -1.77 -4.02 9.77
C THR A 293 -2.89 -4.65 10.59
N ASP A 294 -3.64 -3.86 11.34
CA ASP A 294 -4.79 -4.34 12.10
C ASP A 294 -5.95 -4.76 11.20
N LEU A 295 -6.19 -4.02 10.12
CA LEU A 295 -7.22 -4.36 9.11
C LEU A 295 -6.83 -5.54 8.20
N LYS A 296 -5.66 -6.14 8.41
CA LYS A 296 -5.26 -7.43 7.86
C LYS A 296 -5.48 -8.59 8.84
N LYS A 297 -6.16 -8.35 9.97
CA LYS A 297 -6.53 -9.37 10.95
C LYS A 297 -8.05 -9.56 10.91
N ASN A 298 -8.49 -10.80 11.10
CA ASN A 298 -9.91 -11.11 11.25
C ASN A 298 -10.24 -11.25 12.75
N PRO A 299 -10.84 -10.23 13.40
CA PRO A 299 -11.21 -10.32 14.82
C PRO A 299 -12.33 -11.35 15.07
N HIS A 300 -13.06 -11.76 14.03
CA HIS A 300 -14.16 -12.70 14.09
C HIS A 300 -13.82 -14.07 13.49
N LYS A 301 -12.52 -14.42 13.41
CA LYS A 301 -12.03 -15.66 12.77
C LYS A 301 -12.73 -16.94 13.24
N LYS A 302 -13.15 -17.01 14.52
CA LYS A 302 -13.90 -18.16 15.07
C LYS A 302 -15.27 -18.40 14.42
N LYS A 303 -15.88 -17.36 13.84
CA LYS A 303 -17.14 -17.45 13.10
C LYS A 303 -16.93 -17.70 11.60
N ALA A 304 -15.71 -17.51 11.09
CA ALA A 304 -15.42 -17.66 9.67
C ALA A 304 -15.43 -19.14 9.25
N ARG A 305 -16.00 -19.41 8.08
CA ARG A 305 -15.97 -20.73 7.44
C ARG A 305 -14.87 -20.75 6.37
N SER A 306 -14.31 -21.92 6.08
CA SER A 306 -13.28 -22.05 5.06
C SER A 306 -13.88 -21.90 3.66
N VAL A 307 -13.27 -21.04 2.83
CA VAL A 307 -13.58 -20.93 1.40
C VAL A 307 -12.55 -21.72 0.60
N LYS A 308 -13.01 -22.75 -0.11
CA LYS A 308 -12.20 -23.58 -1.01
C LYS A 308 -12.66 -23.49 -2.45
N LYS A 309 -13.98 -23.46 -2.67
CA LYS A 309 -14.60 -23.35 -3.99
C LYS A 309 -15.29 -21.99 -4.14
N LEU A 310 -14.68 -21.13 -4.95
CA LEU A 310 -15.18 -19.82 -5.32
C LEU A 310 -15.84 -19.90 -6.71
N ALA A 311 -17.00 -19.26 -6.88
CA ALA A 311 -17.55 -18.99 -8.21
C ALA A 311 -17.55 -17.48 -8.48
N ILE A 312 -17.16 -17.08 -9.67
CA ILE A 312 -17.16 -15.68 -10.12
C ILE A 312 -18.12 -15.58 -11.30
N VAL A 313 -19.08 -14.66 -11.23
CA VAL A 313 -20.04 -14.39 -12.30
C VAL A 313 -19.67 -13.07 -12.97
N GLY A 314 -19.29 -13.14 -14.24
CA GLY A 314 -18.70 -12.05 -15.01
C GLY A 314 -17.17 -12.12 -14.95
N THR A 315 -16.53 -12.45 -16.07
CA THR A 315 -15.09 -12.74 -16.17
C THR A 315 -14.28 -11.61 -16.82
N GLY A 316 -14.89 -10.43 -16.94
CA GLY A 316 -14.23 -9.20 -17.42
C GLY A 316 -13.12 -8.70 -16.49
N LEU A 317 -12.79 -7.42 -16.57
CA LEU A 317 -11.64 -6.84 -15.85
C LEU A 317 -11.66 -7.10 -14.33
N MET A 318 -12.82 -6.92 -13.70
CA MET A 318 -12.98 -7.14 -12.26
C MET A 318 -12.97 -8.63 -11.92
N GLY A 319 -13.76 -9.45 -12.61
CA GLY A 319 -13.85 -10.89 -12.36
C GLY A 319 -12.52 -11.63 -12.53
N SER A 320 -11.81 -11.40 -13.63
CA SER A 320 -10.45 -11.95 -13.83
C SER A 320 -9.46 -11.44 -12.77
N GLY A 321 -9.59 -10.18 -12.35
CA GLY A 321 -8.80 -9.62 -11.25
C GLY A 321 -9.06 -10.32 -9.90
N ILE A 322 -10.33 -10.57 -9.57
CA ILE A 322 -10.75 -11.30 -8.36
C ILE A 322 -10.26 -12.75 -8.43
N ALA A 323 -10.38 -13.41 -9.59
CA ALA A 323 -9.86 -14.75 -9.82
C ALA A 323 -8.35 -14.81 -9.59
N SER A 324 -7.61 -13.82 -10.09
CA SER A 324 -6.15 -13.75 -9.95
C SER A 324 -5.69 -13.66 -8.49
N VAL A 325 -6.35 -12.86 -7.66
CA VAL A 325 -6.02 -12.78 -6.23
C VAL A 325 -6.54 -13.98 -5.42
N SER A 326 -7.49 -14.74 -5.98
CA SER A 326 -8.07 -15.93 -5.35
C SER A 326 -7.33 -17.23 -5.68
N ALA A 327 -6.62 -17.30 -6.81
CA ALA A 327 -5.92 -18.51 -7.26
C ALA A 327 -4.90 -19.09 -6.25
N PRO A 328 -4.17 -18.28 -5.46
CA PRO A 328 -3.30 -18.79 -4.42
C PRO A 328 -4.04 -19.37 -3.21
N VAL A 329 -5.32 -19.03 -3.00
CA VAL A 329 -6.03 -19.29 -1.73
C VAL A 329 -7.25 -20.17 -1.83
N CYS A 330 -7.81 -20.36 -3.03
CA CYS A 330 -8.89 -21.30 -3.32
C CYS A 330 -8.34 -22.57 -3.96
N ASP A 331 -9.10 -23.66 -3.88
CA ASP A 331 -8.81 -24.95 -4.52
C ASP A 331 -9.48 -25.05 -5.90
N THR A 332 -10.60 -24.36 -6.10
CA THR A 332 -11.34 -24.30 -7.37
C THR A 332 -11.96 -22.93 -7.55
N ILE A 333 -11.83 -22.37 -8.75
CA ILE A 333 -12.44 -21.10 -9.13
C ILE A 333 -13.27 -21.31 -10.40
N LEU A 334 -14.59 -21.24 -10.27
CA LEU A 334 -15.50 -21.27 -11.41
C LEU A 334 -15.53 -19.89 -12.05
N MET A 335 -15.22 -19.83 -13.34
CA MET A 335 -15.18 -18.61 -14.15
C MET A 335 -16.43 -18.60 -15.04
N LYS A 336 -17.55 -18.06 -14.53
CA LYS A 336 -18.83 -18.05 -15.24
C LYS A 336 -19.01 -16.77 -16.05
N ASP A 337 -19.26 -16.91 -17.35
CA ASP A 337 -19.64 -15.78 -18.21
C ASP A 337 -20.86 -16.15 -19.10
N MET A 338 -21.20 -15.30 -20.07
CA MET A 338 -22.30 -15.54 -21.02
C MET A 338 -22.03 -16.71 -21.96
N ASN A 339 -20.76 -16.96 -22.27
CA ASN A 339 -20.30 -18.07 -23.11
C ASN A 339 -18.87 -18.47 -22.70
N LEU A 340 -18.44 -19.66 -23.14
CA LEU A 340 -17.13 -20.20 -22.80
C LEU A 340 -15.97 -19.35 -23.35
N ASP A 341 -16.14 -18.65 -24.47
CA ASP A 341 -15.11 -17.78 -25.05
C ASP A 341 -14.81 -16.58 -24.14
N ALA A 342 -15.85 -15.94 -23.59
CA ALA A 342 -15.72 -14.85 -22.63
C ALA A 342 -15.03 -15.35 -21.35
N ALA A 343 -15.46 -16.50 -20.82
CA ALA A 343 -14.82 -17.13 -19.66
C ALA A 343 -13.34 -17.46 -19.91
N ALA A 344 -13.02 -18.01 -21.08
CA ALA A 344 -11.64 -18.32 -21.49
C ALA A 344 -10.78 -17.05 -21.64
N SER A 345 -11.36 -15.94 -22.15
CA SER A 345 -10.69 -14.65 -22.22
C SER A 345 -10.31 -14.14 -20.83
N GLY A 346 -11.24 -14.19 -19.87
CA GLY A 346 -10.96 -13.88 -18.47
C GLY A 346 -9.85 -14.74 -17.87
N MET A 347 -9.85 -16.06 -18.12
CA MET A 347 -8.78 -16.97 -17.71
C MET A 347 -7.42 -16.62 -18.34
N SER A 348 -7.39 -16.18 -19.61
CA SER A 348 -6.16 -15.74 -20.27
C SER A 348 -5.55 -14.52 -19.59
N GLU A 349 -6.36 -13.56 -19.13
CA GLU A 349 -5.88 -12.43 -18.34
C GLU A 349 -5.24 -12.86 -17.01
N VAL A 350 -5.84 -13.84 -16.32
CA VAL A 350 -5.23 -14.44 -15.11
C VAL A 350 -3.89 -15.08 -15.44
N TRP A 351 -3.80 -15.85 -16.53
CA TRP A 351 -2.56 -16.49 -16.97
C TRP A 351 -1.44 -15.47 -17.25
N LYS A 352 -1.74 -14.37 -17.95
CA LYS A 352 -0.78 -13.28 -18.19
C LYS A 352 -0.24 -12.70 -16.88
N GLY A 353 -1.07 -12.62 -15.84
CA GLY A 353 -0.66 -12.23 -14.48
C GLY A 353 0.31 -13.23 -13.85
N ILE A 354 -0.04 -14.52 -13.88
CA ILE A 354 0.78 -15.61 -13.34
C ILE A 354 2.16 -15.66 -14.02
N VAL A 355 2.21 -15.54 -15.35
CA VAL A 355 3.48 -15.54 -16.11
C VAL A 355 4.40 -14.41 -15.64
N LYS A 356 3.87 -13.21 -15.40
CA LYS A 356 4.66 -12.08 -14.88
C LYS A 356 5.19 -12.36 -13.47
N GLN A 357 4.38 -13.00 -12.62
CA GLN A 357 4.82 -13.40 -11.28
C GLN A 357 5.96 -14.41 -11.34
N VAL A 358 5.86 -15.43 -12.22
CA VAL A 358 6.92 -16.43 -12.43
C VAL A 358 8.21 -15.80 -12.95
N GLN A 359 8.11 -14.90 -13.94
CA GLN A 359 9.26 -14.16 -14.48
C GLN A 359 9.96 -13.31 -13.41
N SER A 360 9.18 -12.68 -12.51
CA SER A 360 9.72 -11.89 -11.40
C SER A 360 10.27 -12.73 -10.24
N GLY A 361 10.05 -14.05 -10.25
CA GLY A 361 10.40 -14.97 -9.15
C GLY A 361 9.46 -14.90 -7.94
N ALA A 362 8.28 -14.30 -8.08
CA ALA A 362 7.26 -14.25 -7.03
C ALA A 362 6.58 -15.59 -6.79
N VAL A 363 6.48 -16.39 -7.85
CA VAL A 363 5.82 -17.70 -7.87
C VAL A 363 6.75 -18.65 -8.64
N ARG A 364 6.85 -19.92 -8.22
CA ARG A 364 7.64 -20.91 -8.99
C ARG A 364 6.83 -21.34 -10.22
N ARG A 365 7.51 -21.85 -11.24
CA ARG A 365 6.82 -22.23 -12.49
C ARG A 365 5.69 -23.24 -12.24
N PHE A 366 5.99 -24.31 -11.51
CA PHE A 366 5.03 -25.35 -11.16
C PHE A 366 3.83 -24.78 -10.37
N ASP A 367 4.08 -23.96 -9.35
CA ASP A 367 3.01 -23.32 -8.57
C ASP A 367 2.10 -22.45 -9.45
N GLY A 368 2.67 -21.78 -10.46
CA GLY A 368 1.90 -21.00 -11.43
C GLY A 368 1.01 -21.87 -12.31
N ASP A 369 1.50 -23.02 -12.77
CA ASP A 369 0.72 -24.00 -13.54
C ASP A 369 -0.42 -24.58 -12.68
N VAL A 370 -0.15 -24.88 -11.40
CA VAL A 370 -1.17 -25.30 -10.43
C VAL A 370 -2.23 -24.22 -10.21
N MET A 371 -1.83 -22.96 -10.01
CA MET A 371 -2.76 -21.83 -9.85
C MET A 371 -3.71 -21.70 -11.05
N TYR A 372 -3.18 -21.86 -12.27
CA TYR A 372 -3.99 -21.80 -13.48
C TYR A 372 -4.94 -23.00 -13.61
N GLY A 373 -4.47 -24.21 -13.27
CA GLY A 373 -5.26 -25.45 -13.32
C GLY A 373 -6.48 -25.48 -12.38
N LYS A 374 -6.55 -24.55 -11.42
CA LYS A 374 -7.72 -24.38 -10.53
C LYS A 374 -8.89 -23.62 -11.18
N LEU A 375 -8.64 -22.93 -12.29
CA LEU A 375 -9.66 -22.14 -13.00
C LEU A 375 -10.50 -23.07 -13.89
N VAL A 376 -11.84 -22.98 -13.77
CA VAL A 376 -12.78 -23.80 -14.54
C VAL A 376 -13.75 -22.89 -15.30
N PRO A 377 -13.71 -22.84 -16.64
CA PRO A 377 -14.64 -22.03 -17.42
C PRO A 377 -16.06 -22.60 -17.33
N CYS A 378 -17.04 -21.71 -17.20
CA CYS A 378 -18.46 -22.04 -17.15
C CYS A 378 -19.25 -21.01 -17.98
N ASP A 379 -20.31 -21.45 -18.64
CA ASP A 379 -21.34 -20.60 -19.26
C ASP A 379 -22.72 -20.78 -18.59
N ASP A 380 -22.86 -21.80 -17.75
CA ASP A 380 -24.03 -22.07 -16.93
C ASP A 380 -23.71 -22.14 -15.41
N TYR A 381 -24.73 -22.48 -14.60
CA TYR A 381 -24.61 -22.63 -13.15
C TYR A 381 -24.53 -24.09 -12.68
N LEU A 382 -24.45 -25.09 -13.58
CA LEU A 382 -24.52 -26.52 -13.21
C LEU A 382 -23.41 -26.93 -12.25
N ARG A 383 -22.25 -26.28 -12.32
CA ARG A 383 -21.08 -26.54 -11.48
C ARG A 383 -21.11 -25.84 -10.12
N PHE A 384 -22.11 -25.00 -9.83
CA PHE A 384 -22.16 -24.16 -8.63
C PHE A 384 -22.50 -24.93 -7.35
N LYS A 385 -23.00 -26.16 -7.46
CA LYS A 385 -23.22 -27.03 -6.30
C LYS A 385 -21.92 -27.15 -5.47
N GLY A 386 -22.04 -26.90 -4.16
CA GLY A 386 -20.92 -26.92 -3.23
C GLY A 386 -19.95 -25.74 -3.34
N ALA A 387 -20.29 -24.67 -4.05
CA ALA A 387 -19.55 -23.41 -3.93
C ALA A 387 -19.74 -22.83 -2.53
N ASP A 388 -18.63 -22.43 -1.89
CA ASP A 388 -18.67 -21.78 -0.57
C ASP A 388 -19.12 -20.32 -0.69
N ILE A 389 -18.69 -19.67 -1.78
CA ILE A 389 -19.02 -18.28 -2.10
C ILE A 389 -19.16 -18.08 -3.61
N VAL A 390 -20.13 -17.26 -3.99
CA VAL A 390 -20.32 -16.70 -5.33
C VAL A 390 -20.02 -15.20 -5.27
N ILE A 391 -19.16 -14.68 -6.14
CA ILE A 391 -18.90 -13.25 -6.28
C ILE A 391 -19.40 -12.77 -7.64
N GLU A 392 -20.39 -11.90 -7.63
CA GLU A 392 -20.94 -11.23 -8.81
C GLU A 392 -20.08 -10.02 -9.17
N ALA A 393 -19.64 -9.95 -10.43
CA ALA A 393 -18.78 -8.91 -10.99
C ALA A 393 -19.21 -8.51 -12.42
N VAL A 394 -20.52 -8.34 -12.63
CA VAL A 394 -21.14 -7.88 -13.87
C VAL A 394 -21.44 -6.37 -13.84
N PHE A 395 -22.06 -5.88 -14.91
CA PHE A 395 -22.44 -4.47 -15.06
C PHE A 395 -23.33 -3.95 -13.92
N GLU A 396 -23.29 -2.63 -13.73
CA GLU A 396 -24.03 -1.92 -12.68
C GLU A 396 -25.51 -1.74 -13.05
N ASP A 397 -26.22 -2.86 -13.23
CA ASP A 397 -27.66 -2.92 -13.49
C ASP A 397 -28.37 -3.72 -12.39
N ILE A 398 -29.34 -3.10 -11.74
CA ILE A 398 -30.03 -3.68 -10.58
C ILE A 398 -30.84 -4.93 -10.94
N ASN A 399 -31.43 -4.99 -12.13
CA ASN A 399 -32.28 -6.10 -12.56
C ASN A 399 -31.43 -7.33 -12.91
N LEU A 400 -30.31 -7.10 -13.61
CA LEU A 400 -29.32 -8.11 -13.92
C LEU A 400 -28.72 -8.70 -12.64
N LYS A 401 -28.30 -7.86 -11.68
CA LYS A 401 -27.73 -8.32 -10.40
C LYS A 401 -28.73 -9.15 -9.59
N ARG A 402 -30.00 -8.73 -9.53
CA ARG A 402 -31.08 -9.51 -8.90
C ARG A 402 -31.30 -10.87 -9.58
N THR A 403 -31.27 -10.90 -10.91
CA THR A 403 -31.41 -12.13 -11.69
C THR A 403 -30.28 -13.10 -11.38
N ILE A 404 -29.03 -12.63 -11.44
CA ILE A 404 -27.84 -13.43 -11.12
C ILE A 404 -27.90 -13.95 -9.68
N LEU A 405 -28.29 -13.10 -8.73
CA LEU A 405 -28.41 -13.52 -7.33
C LEU A 405 -29.43 -14.65 -7.18
N LYS A 406 -30.60 -14.54 -7.82
CA LYS A 406 -31.64 -15.58 -7.81
C LYS A 406 -31.16 -16.89 -8.45
N GLU A 407 -30.47 -16.82 -9.58
CA GLU A 407 -29.92 -17.99 -10.28
C GLU A 407 -28.82 -18.67 -9.46
N ALA A 408 -27.89 -17.88 -8.92
CA ALA A 408 -26.85 -18.36 -8.03
C ALA A 408 -27.46 -19.01 -6.78
N GLU A 409 -28.51 -18.42 -6.22
CA GLU A 409 -29.20 -18.98 -5.06
C GLU A 409 -29.84 -20.33 -5.36
N ALA A 410 -30.47 -20.48 -6.53
CA ALA A 410 -31.09 -21.73 -6.97
C ALA A 410 -30.06 -22.84 -7.25
N ALA A 411 -28.85 -22.49 -7.70
CA ALA A 411 -27.80 -23.43 -8.06
C ALA A 411 -26.88 -23.82 -6.90
N THR A 412 -27.05 -23.23 -5.70
CA THR A 412 -26.12 -23.36 -4.56
C THR A 412 -26.80 -23.87 -3.28
N GLY A 413 -25.99 -24.30 -2.31
CA GLY A 413 -26.47 -24.85 -1.04
C GLY A 413 -26.96 -23.77 -0.05
N GLY A 414 -27.66 -24.19 1.02
CA GLY A 414 -28.20 -23.32 2.08
C GLY A 414 -27.18 -22.39 2.74
N ASP A 415 -25.91 -22.82 2.74
CA ASP A 415 -24.79 -22.17 3.41
C ASP A 415 -23.87 -21.37 2.45
N THR A 416 -24.22 -21.27 1.16
CA THR A 416 -23.40 -20.52 0.20
C THR A 416 -23.57 -19.01 0.39
N ILE A 417 -22.45 -18.29 0.45
CA ILE A 417 -22.42 -16.82 0.47
C ILE A 417 -22.62 -16.31 -0.96
N VAL A 418 -23.44 -15.27 -1.15
CA VAL A 418 -23.53 -14.54 -2.42
C VAL A 418 -23.08 -13.11 -2.20
N ALA A 419 -21.94 -12.75 -2.78
CA ALA A 419 -21.34 -11.45 -2.68
C ALA A 419 -21.50 -10.64 -3.98
N SER A 420 -21.76 -9.34 -3.89
CA SER A 420 -21.75 -8.43 -5.05
C SER A 420 -20.55 -7.48 -5.00
N ASN A 421 -19.85 -7.34 -6.12
CA ASN A 421 -18.79 -6.35 -6.36
C ASN A 421 -19.36 -5.06 -6.99
N THR A 422 -20.49 -4.59 -6.48
CA THR A 422 -21.08 -3.28 -6.84
C THR A 422 -20.29 -2.14 -6.18
N SER A 423 -20.32 -0.94 -6.78
CA SER A 423 -19.64 0.25 -6.26
C SER A 423 -20.59 1.34 -5.74
N ALA A 424 -21.87 1.30 -6.14
CA ALA A 424 -22.85 2.32 -5.74
C ALA A 424 -24.19 1.75 -5.28
N LEU A 425 -24.67 0.64 -5.88
CA LEU A 425 -25.98 0.09 -5.58
C LEU A 425 -26.02 -0.51 -4.17
N PRO A 426 -27.00 -0.13 -3.33
CA PRO A 426 -27.15 -0.73 -2.00
C PRO A 426 -27.33 -2.25 -2.07
N ILE A 427 -26.64 -2.99 -1.20
CA ILE A 427 -26.71 -4.45 -1.13
C ILE A 427 -28.13 -4.91 -0.79
N LYS A 428 -28.84 -4.17 0.06
CA LYS A 428 -30.26 -4.41 0.38
C LYS A 428 -31.16 -4.32 -0.86
N SER A 429 -30.85 -3.41 -1.78
CA SER A 429 -31.59 -3.29 -3.04
C SER A 429 -31.34 -4.49 -3.96
N ILE A 430 -30.10 -4.99 -4.00
CA ILE A 430 -29.72 -6.19 -4.76
C ILE A 430 -30.33 -7.46 -4.15
N ALA A 431 -30.31 -7.58 -2.82
CA ALA A 431 -30.82 -8.72 -2.08
C ALA A 431 -32.36 -8.82 -2.04
N ARG A 432 -33.09 -7.82 -2.57
CA ARG A 432 -34.55 -7.81 -2.57
C ARG A 432 -35.11 -9.01 -3.33
N GLY A 433 -35.90 -9.83 -2.64
CA GLY A 433 -36.47 -11.06 -3.20
C GLY A 433 -35.56 -12.30 -3.10
N CYS A 434 -34.38 -12.19 -2.49
CA CYS A 434 -33.53 -13.31 -2.11
C CYS A 434 -34.23 -14.18 -1.04
N LYS A 435 -34.12 -15.51 -1.14
CA LYS A 435 -34.66 -16.42 -0.10
C LYS A 435 -33.79 -16.44 1.16
N ARG A 436 -32.50 -16.13 1.04
CA ARG A 436 -31.50 -16.18 2.11
C ARG A 436 -30.71 -14.85 2.18
N PRO A 437 -31.38 -13.71 2.44
CA PRO A 437 -30.72 -12.40 2.50
C PRO A 437 -29.60 -12.36 3.56
N GLN A 438 -29.68 -13.21 4.59
CA GLN A 438 -28.63 -13.34 5.60
C GLN A 438 -27.28 -13.85 5.05
N ASN A 439 -27.28 -14.51 3.89
CA ASN A 439 -26.08 -14.97 3.19
C ASN A 439 -25.55 -13.97 2.16
N VAL A 440 -26.21 -12.82 2.00
CA VAL A 440 -25.84 -11.80 1.01
C VAL A 440 -24.96 -10.74 1.65
N ILE A 441 -23.89 -10.36 0.95
CA ILE A 441 -22.92 -9.35 1.40
C ILE A 441 -22.36 -8.55 0.21
N GLY A 442 -21.86 -7.35 0.44
CA GLY A 442 -21.04 -6.65 -0.55
C GLY A 442 -19.56 -6.97 -0.37
N MET A 443 -18.85 -7.17 -1.47
CA MET A 443 -17.39 -7.29 -1.53
C MET A 443 -16.90 -6.36 -2.63
N HIS A 444 -16.79 -5.07 -2.32
CA HIS A 444 -16.40 -4.03 -3.26
C HIS A 444 -14.87 -3.98 -3.40
N TYR A 445 -14.37 -4.58 -4.48
CA TYR A 445 -12.97 -4.54 -4.88
C TYR A 445 -12.68 -3.28 -5.71
N PHE A 446 -11.45 -2.78 -5.58
CA PHE A 446 -10.99 -1.60 -6.30
C PHE A 446 -10.21 -1.99 -7.56
N SER A 447 -10.43 -1.29 -8.66
CA SER A 447 -9.77 -1.57 -9.94
C SER A 447 -8.41 -0.86 -10.06
N PRO A 448 -7.36 -1.51 -10.59
CA PRO A 448 -7.29 -2.94 -10.94
C PRO A 448 -7.11 -3.84 -9.72
N VAL A 449 -7.91 -4.91 -9.61
CA VAL A 449 -7.99 -5.77 -8.41
C VAL A 449 -6.61 -6.29 -7.96
N PRO A 450 -5.70 -6.82 -8.80
CA PRO A 450 -4.42 -7.34 -8.30
C PRO A 450 -3.47 -6.27 -7.74
N ARG A 451 -3.73 -4.98 -7.98
CA ARG A 451 -2.87 -3.87 -7.54
C ARG A 451 -3.45 -3.08 -6.38
N MET A 452 -4.78 -2.94 -6.32
CA MET A 452 -5.42 -2.15 -5.27
C MET A 452 -5.49 -2.96 -3.98
N PRO A 453 -5.00 -2.42 -2.85
CA PRO A 453 -4.90 -3.17 -1.60
C PRO A 453 -6.22 -3.19 -0.81
N LEU A 454 -7.13 -2.25 -1.04
CA LEU A 454 -8.39 -2.16 -0.30
C LEU A 454 -9.44 -3.15 -0.81
N LEU A 455 -10.24 -3.66 0.13
CA LEU A 455 -11.52 -4.32 -0.10
C LEU A 455 -12.53 -3.76 0.91
N GLU A 456 -13.65 -3.24 0.42
CA GLU A 456 -14.74 -2.75 1.26
C GLU A 456 -15.80 -3.86 1.39
N ILE A 457 -16.02 -4.33 2.63
CA ILE A 457 -16.99 -5.37 2.97
C ILE A 457 -18.26 -4.70 3.47
N ILE A 458 -19.37 -4.86 2.74
CA ILE A 458 -20.62 -4.16 3.01
C ILE A 458 -21.60 -5.12 3.66
N LYS A 459 -22.00 -4.87 4.90
CA LYS A 459 -23.03 -5.65 5.59
C LYS A 459 -24.37 -4.92 5.64
N THR A 460 -25.44 -5.66 5.39
CA THR A 460 -26.81 -5.21 5.66
C THR A 460 -27.19 -5.56 7.11
N ASP A 461 -28.34 -5.07 7.56
CA ASP A 461 -28.91 -5.46 8.85
C ASP A 461 -29.25 -6.96 8.95
N THR A 462 -29.46 -7.61 7.79
CA THR A 462 -29.78 -9.04 7.72
C THR A 462 -28.57 -9.94 7.57
N THR A 463 -27.43 -9.40 7.11
CA THR A 463 -26.22 -10.19 6.82
C THR A 463 -25.70 -10.84 8.10
N ALA A 464 -25.60 -12.17 8.11
CA ALA A 464 -25.18 -12.93 9.27
C ALA A 464 -23.69 -12.70 9.61
N ASP A 465 -23.34 -12.70 10.90
CA ASP A 465 -21.97 -12.47 11.34
C ASP A 465 -20.94 -13.44 10.77
N TRP A 466 -21.31 -14.71 10.58
CA TRP A 466 -20.42 -15.72 10.01
C TRP A 466 -20.11 -15.43 8.54
N VAL A 467 -21.03 -14.79 7.81
CA VAL A 467 -20.85 -14.36 6.42
C VAL A 467 -19.87 -13.21 6.35
N THR A 468 -20.04 -12.19 7.19
CA THR A 468 -19.08 -11.08 7.30
C THR A 468 -17.70 -11.58 7.72
N ALA A 469 -17.63 -12.47 8.71
CA ALA A 469 -16.36 -13.07 9.15
C ALA A 469 -15.67 -13.88 8.04
N THR A 470 -16.44 -14.61 7.23
CA THR A 470 -15.92 -15.42 6.12
C THR A 470 -15.43 -14.55 4.96
N ALA A 471 -16.20 -13.52 4.57
CA ALA A 471 -15.80 -12.57 3.53
C ALA A 471 -14.54 -11.79 3.93
N LEU A 472 -14.44 -11.40 5.20
CA LEU A 472 -13.24 -10.78 5.77
C LEU A 472 -12.03 -11.71 5.72
N ASP A 473 -12.17 -12.99 6.11
CA ASP A 473 -11.09 -13.98 6.05
C ASP A 473 -10.60 -14.19 4.61
N LEU A 474 -11.52 -14.33 3.66
CA LEU A 474 -11.21 -14.47 2.25
C LEU A 474 -10.45 -13.24 1.71
N GLY A 475 -10.95 -12.05 1.98
CA GLY A 475 -10.30 -10.79 1.58
C GLY A 475 -8.87 -10.67 2.11
N ILE A 476 -8.67 -10.96 3.40
CA ILE A 476 -7.34 -10.95 4.02
C ILE A 476 -6.42 -11.98 3.37
N ARG A 477 -6.91 -13.21 3.13
CA ARG A 477 -6.14 -14.27 2.46
C ARG A 477 -5.76 -13.90 1.03
N GLN A 478 -6.64 -13.20 0.30
CA GLN A 478 -6.35 -12.62 -1.02
C GLN A 478 -5.30 -11.48 -0.96
N GLY A 479 -4.80 -11.13 0.22
CA GLY A 479 -3.81 -10.07 0.43
C GLY A 479 -4.41 -8.66 0.51
N LYS A 480 -5.73 -8.55 0.73
CA LYS A 480 -6.43 -7.26 0.88
C LYS A 480 -6.37 -6.75 2.30
N THR A 481 -6.38 -5.43 2.43
CA THR A 481 -6.75 -4.71 3.64
C THR A 481 -8.25 -4.49 3.60
N CYS A 482 -8.98 -4.98 4.58
CA CYS A 482 -10.44 -5.01 4.52
C CYS A 482 -11.04 -4.04 5.53
N ILE A 483 -11.96 -3.17 5.08
CA ILE A 483 -12.81 -2.36 5.96
C ILE A 483 -14.22 -2.93 5.97
N ILE A 484 -14.91 -2.86 7.10
CA ILE A 484 -16.33 -3.25 7.19
C ILE A 484 -17.16 -1.97 7.26
N VAL A 485 -18.17 -1.89 6.40
CA VAL A 485 -19.09 -0.76 6.35
C VAL A 485 -20.53 -1.25 6.36
N LYS A 486 -21.44 -0.42 6.86
CA LYS A 486 -22.87 -0.67 6.69
C LYS A 486 -23.32 -0.32 5.28
N ASP A 487 -24.39 -0.98 4.87
CA ASP A 487 -25.04 -0.72 3.59
C ASP A 487 -25.64 0.69 3.52
N GLY A 488 -25.52 1.32 2.35
CA GLY A 488 -25.98 2.66 2.06
C GLY A 488 -25.55 3.08 0.65
N PRO A 489 -26.21 4.07 0.02
CA PRO A 489 -25.84 4.53 -1.33
C PRO A 489 -24.37 4.96 -1.39
N GLY A 490 -23.57 4.30 -2.24
CA GLY A 490 -22.14 4.56 -2.35
C GLY A 490 -21.28 4.12 -1.15
N PHE A 491 -21.85 3.39 -0.20
CA PHE A 491 -21.15 2.84 0.98
C PHE A 491 -20.36 3.92 1.75
N TYR A 492 -19.09 3.67 2.07
CA TYR A 492 -18.20 4.70 2.58
C TYR A 492 -17.38 5.32 1.45
N THR A 493 -16.66 4.50 0.67
CA THR A 493 -15.63 5.02 -0.23
C THR A 493 -16.20 5.85 -1.39
N THR A 494 -17.18 5.32 -2.10
CA THR A 494 -17.82 6.03 -3.22
C THR A 494 -18.56 7.27 -2.73
N ARG A 495 -19.23 7.17 -1.58
CA ARG A 495 -19.94 8.26 -0.92
C ARG A 495 -19.02 9.45 -0.64
N ILE A 496 -17.86 9.26 -0.01
CA ILE A 496 -16.96 10.38 0.30
C ILE A 496 -16.22 10.92 -0.94
N LEU A 497 -16.10 10.12 -2.01
CA LEU A 497 -15.47 10.56 -3.26
C LEU A 497 -16.36 11.53 -4.05
N ALA A 498 -17.67 11.30 -4.06
CA ALA A 498 -18.60 12.06 -4.89
C ALA A 498 -18.56 13.59 -4.61
N PRO A 499 -18.62 14.09 -3.36
CA PRO A 499 -18.51 15.51 -3.07
C PRO A 499 -17.21 16.15 -3.56
N LEU A 500 -16.10 15.43 -3.51
CA LEU A 500 -14.79 15.90 -4.00
C LEU A 500 -14.82 16.09 -5.53
N LEU A 501 -15.39 15.14 -6.27
CA LEU A 501 -15.51 15.24 -7.72
C LEU A 501 -16.48 16.36 -8.12
N LEU A 502 -17.63 16.43 -7.46
CA LEU A 502 -18.66 17.45 -7.72
C LEU A 502 -18.14 18.87 -7.45
N GLU A 503 -17.42 19.07 -6.34
CA GLU A 503 -16.83 20.39 -6.04
C GLU A 503 -15.69 20.73 -7.01
N GLY A 504 -14.86 19.76 -7.40
CA GLY A 504 -13.85 19.97 -8.44
C GLY A 504 -14.45 20.40 -9.78
N SER A 505 -15.56 19.77 -10.18
CA SER A 505 -16.35 20.17 -11.36
C SER A 505 -16.98 21.55 -11.20
N ARG A 506 -17.40 21.92 -9.99
CA ARG A 506 -18.01 23.22 -9.70
C ARG A 506 -17.01 24.37 -9.77
N VAL A 507 -15.80 24.17 -9.25
CA VAL A 507 -14.68 25.12 -9.39
C VAL A 507 -14.40 25.41 -10.88
N ILE A 508 -14.56 24.41 -11.75
CA ILE A 508 -14.44 24.60 -13.20
C ILE A 508 -15.65 25.35 -13.75
N ALA A 509 -16.88 25.01 -13.36
CA ALA A 509 -18.06 25.78 -13.75
C ALA A 509 -17.95 27.26 -13.39
N GLU A 510 -17.29 27.59 -12.27
CA GLU A 510 -17.11 28.97 -11.77
C GLU A 510 -15.97 29.77 -12.43
N GLY A 511 -15.21 29.20 -13.36
CA GLY A 511 -14.10 29.90 -14.02
C GLY A 511 -12.73 29.22 -13.92
N GLY A 512 -12.55 28.20 -13.07
CA GLY A 512 -11.27 27.54 -12.87
C GLY A 512 -10.78 26.74 -14.08
N GLY A 513 -9.46 26.71 -14.31
CA GLY A 513 -8.86 25.89 -15.35
C GLY A 513 -8.77 24.41 -14.96
N LEU A 514 -9.13 23.48 -15.87
CA LEU A 514 -9.01 22.03 -15.66
C LEU A 514 -7.60 21.61 -15.16
N PRO A 515 -6.48 21.99 -15.81
CA PRO A 515 -5.15 21.64 -15.33
C PRO A 515 -4.76 22.28 -14.00
N GLU A 516 -5.36 23.43 -13.66
CA GLU A 516 -5.04 24.18 -12.44
C GLU A 516 -5.71 23.52 -11.23
N VAL A 517 -6.96 23.11 -11.36
CA VAL A 517 -7.68 22.33 -10.35
C VAL A 517 -6.96 21.01 -10.06
N ASP A 518 -6.64 20.25 -11.12
CA ASP A 518 -5.89 19.00 -10.98
C ASP A 518 -4.52 19.23 -10.31
N ARG A 519 -3.81 20.30 -10.70
CA ARG A 519 -2.51 20.62 -10.13
C ARG A 519 -2.61 21.06 -8.66
N ALA A 520 -3.64 21.82 -8.29
CA ALA A 520 -3.89 22.24 -6.92
C ALA A 520 -4.06 21.01 -6.01
N MET A 521 -4.85 20.02 -6.45
CA MET A 521 -5.06 18.79 -5.67
C MET A 521 -3.83 17.88 -5.64
N GLN A 522 -2.99 17.87 -6.69
CA GLN A 522 -1.68 17.22 -6.62
C GLN A 522 -0.72 17.90 -5.64
N LEU A 523 -0.74 19.23 -5.57
CA LEU A 523 0.02 20.00 -4.58
C LEU A 523 -0.52 19.82 -3.16
N PHE A 524 -1.79 19.47 -3.00
CA PHE A 524 -2.35 19.07 -1.71
C PHE A 524 -1.85 17.69 -1.27
N GLY A 525 -1.59 16.80 -2.24
CA GLY A 525 -0.98 15.49 -2.03
C GLY A 525 -1.69 14.32 -2.73
N TYR A 526 -2.78 14.56 -3.47
CA TYR A 526 -3.47 13.48 -4.19
C TYR A 526 -2.60 12.96 -5.35
N PRO A 527 -2.59 11.64 -5.61
CA PRO A 527 -1.77 11.05 -6.67
C PRO A 527 -2.21 11.52 -8.08
N VAL A 528 -3.51 11.75 -8.24
CA VAL A 528 -4.14 12.28 -9.45
C VAL A 528 -5.12 13.37 -9.08
N GLY A 529 -5.27 14.38 -9.94
CA GLY A 529 -6.30 15.39 -9.75
C GLY A 529 -7.70 14.83 -10.03
N PRO A 530 -8.76 15.46 -9.47
CA PRO A 530 -10.13 14.94 -9.53
C PRO A 530 -10.64 14.77 -10.97
N MET A 531 -10.23 15.63 -11.90
CA MET A 531 -10.71 15.60 -13.28
C MET A 531 -10.00 14.53 -14.10
N THR A 532 -8.68 14.38 -13.87
CA THR A 532 -7.94 13.21 -14.34
C THR A 532 -8.55 11.92 -13.82
N LEU A 533 -8.92 11.86 -12.53
CA LEU A 533 -9.50 10.67 -11.92
C LEU A 533 -10.82 10.29 -12.60
N LEU A 534 -11.70 11.27 -12.84
CA LEU A 534 -12.96 11.04 -13.55
C LEU A 534 -12.75 10.47 -14.96
N ASP A 535 -11.78 10.99 -15.71
CA ASP A 535 -11.41 10.44 -17.03
C ASP A 535 -10.83 9.00 -16.94
N GLU A 536 -10.09 8.69 -15.88
CA GLU A 536 -9.45 7.37 -15.70
C GLU A 536 -10.45 6.29 -15.30
N VAL A 537 -11.42 6.62 -14.44
CA VAL A 537 -12.55 5.75 -14.10
C VAL A 537 -13.48 5.57 -15.29
N GLY A 538 -13.74 6.66 -16.02
CA GLY A 538 -14.73 6.73 -17.09
C GLY A 538 -15.90 7.60 -16.68
N ILE A 539 -16.22 8.59 -17.51
CA ILE A 539 -17.25 9.59 -17.21
C ILE A 539 -18.64 8.95 -17.12
N ASP A 540 -18.92 7.96 -17.97
CA ASP A 540 -20.20 7.22 -17.96
C ASP A 540 -20.41 6.40 -16.68
N VAL A 541 -19.36 5.74 -16.18
CA VAL A 541 -19.42 5.06 -14.88
C VAL A 541 -19.64 6.08 -13.76
N GLY A 542 -18.94 7.22 -13.82
CA GLY A 542 -19.09 8.30 -12.85
C GLY A 542 -20.52 8.86 -12.81
N ILE A 543 -21.21 8.98 -13.94
CA ILE A 543 -22.60 9.44 -14.02
C ILE A 543 -23.53 8.48 -13.28
N HIS A 544 -23.47 7.18 -13.56
CA HIS A 544 -24.33 6.20 -12.89
C HIS A 544 -24.12 6.19 -11.37
N VAL A 545 -22.87 6.31 -10.94
CA VAL A 545 -22.54 6.44 -9.52
C VAL A 545 -23.13 7.72 -8.93
N ILE A 546 -22.98 8.86 -9.62
CA ILE A 546 -23.51 10.14 -9.16
C ILE A 546 -25.04 10.07 -9.05
N GLU A 547 -25.74 9.54 -10.05
CA GLU A 547 -27.21 9.40 -10.05
C GLU A 547 -27.71 8.60 -8.83
N GLU A 548 -27.00 7.56 -8.42
CA GLU A 548 -27.36 6.74 -7.25
C GLU A 548 -27.14 7.47 -5.93
N VAL A 549 -26.06 8.26 -5.80
CA VAL A 549 -25.70 8.91 -4.53
C VAL A 549 -26.27 10.32 -4.39
N LEU A 550 -26.56 11.03 -5.49
CA LEU A 550 -27.00 12.44 -5.47
C LEU A 550 -28.24 12.69 -4.57
N PRO A 551 -29.24 11.80 -4.49
CA PRO A 551 -30.39 12.00 -3.61
C PRO A 551 -30.03 12.19 -2.12
N ILE A 552 -28.90 11.63 -1.64
CA ILE A 552 -28.44 11.80 -0.24
C ILE A 552 -27.72 13.15 -0.02
N PHE A 553 -27.39 13.83 -1.11
CA PHE A 553 -26.56 15.03 -1.16
C PHE A 553 -27.36 16.31 -1.43
N GLU A 554 -28.43 16.22 -2.22
CA GLU A 554 -29.28 17.36 -2.58
C GLU A 554 -29.85 18.14 -1.37
N PRO A 555 -30.35 17.50 -0.29
CA PRO A 555 -30.83 18.22 0.88
C PRO A 555 -29.76 19.13 1.51
N ARG A 556 -28.50 18.70 1.42
CA ARG A 556 -27.31 19.41 1.92
C ARG A 556 -26.76 20.44 0.93
N GLY A 557 -27.36 20.59 -0.25
CA GLY A 557 -26.96 21.55 -1.28
C GLY A 557 -25.76 21.10 -2.11
N ILE A 558 -25.40 19.82 -2.06
CA ILE A 558 -24.38 19.22 -2.91
C ILE A 558 -25.10 18.74 -4.18
N THR A 559 -24.92 19.47 -5.28
CA THR A 559 -25.56 19.16 -6.57
C THR A 559 -24.52 19.05 -7.69
N ALA A 560 -24.92 18.42 -8.80
CA ALA A 560 -24.13 18.45 -10.02
C ALA A 560 -24.10 19.87 -10.61
N PRO A 561 -22.91 20.43 -10.93
CA PRO A 561 -22.81 21.76 -11.52
C PRO A 561 -23.18 21.77 -13.01
N ILE A 562 -23.22 20.60 -13.65
CA ILE A 562 -23.59 20.37 -15.05
C ILE A 562 -24.36 19.07 -15.17
N ASP A 563 -25.11 18.94 -16.27
CA ASP A 563 -25.57 17.62 -16.73
C ASP A 563 -24.40 16.88 -17.40
N PHE A 564 -23.83 15.91 -16.68
CA PHE A 564 -22.71 15.12 -17.16
C PHE A 564 -23.10 14.19 -18.32
N THR A 565 -24.39 13.88 -18.54
CA THR A 565 -24.84 13.02 -19.64
C THR A 565 -24.53 13.63 -21.01
N ILE A 566 -24.43 14.96 -21.10
CA ILE A 566 -24.03 15.66 -22.32
C ILE A 566 -22.60 15.27 -22.76
N LEU A 567 -21.71 14.94 -21.81
CA LEU A 567 -20.36 14.48 -22.13
C LEU A 567 -20.38 13.12 -22.82
N THR A 568 -21.21 12.19 -22.35
CA THR A 568 -21.31 10.86 -22.94
C THR A 568 -21.96 10.90 -24.31
N GLN A 569 -23.00 11.72 -24.49
CA GLN A 569 -23.64 11.97 -25.79
C GLN A 569 -22.65 12.53 -26.83
N LYS A 570 -21.67 13.35 -26.41
CA LYS A 570 -20.59 13.86 -27.26
C LYS A 570 -19.41 12.90 -27.43
N GLY A 571 -19.50 11.68 -26.89
CA GLY A 571 -18.45 10.66 -26.95
C GLY A 571 -17.24 10.95 -26.04
N PHE A 572 -17.37 11.85 -25.07
CA PHE A 572 -16.32 12.20 -24.12
C PHE A 572 -16.36 11.25 -22.92
N LEU A 573 -15.88 10.01 -23.11
CA LEU A 573 -15.92 8.94 -22.11
C LEU A 573 -14.63 8.81 -21.28
N GLY A 574 -13.66 9.70 -21.47
CA GLY A 574 -12.39 9.68 -20.74
C GLY A 574 -11.30 8.88 -21.46
N ARG A 575 -10.46 8.18 -20.68
CA ARG A 575 -9.27 7.51 -21.19
C ARG A 575 -9.58 6.36 -22.12
N LYS A 576 -10.69 5.64 -21.89
CA LYS A 576 -11.11 4.47 -22.70
C LYS A 576 -11.50 4.84 -24.14
N SER A 577 -12.12 6.00 -24.35
CA SER A 577 -12.42 6.55 -25.69
C SER A 577 -11.29 7.45 -26.22
N LYS A 578 -10.17 7.51 -25.51
CA LYS A 578 -9.05 8.44 -25.75
C LYS A 578 -9.42 9.93 -25.70
N LYS A 579 -10.62 10.29 -25.22
CA LYS A 579 -11.15 11.67 -25.19
C LYS A 579 -12.18 11.82 -24.08
N GLY A 580 -11.95 12.74 -23.16
CA GLY A 580 -12.85 13.12 -22.06
C GLY A 580 -12.71 14.60 -21.72
N LEU A 581 -12.48 14.93 -20.45
CA LEU A 581 -12.03 16.27 -20.01
C LEU A 581 -10.66 16.62 -20.60
N TYR A 582 -9.81 15.61 -20.76
CA TYR A 582 -8.52 15.70 -21.47
C TYR A 582 -8.53 14.92 -22.80
N ARG A 583 -7.53 15.21 -23.64
CA ARG A 583 -7.22 14.47 -24.86
C ARG A 583 -6.12 13.45 -24.58
N TYR A 584 -6.40 12.17 -24.83
CA TYR A 584 -5.46 11.05 -24.67
C TYR A 584 -4.96 10.48 -26.01
N ASP A 585 -5.58 10.91 -27.11
CA ASP A 585 -5.17 10.62 -28.48
C ASP A 585 -4.02 11.54 -28.96
N LEU A 586 -3.79 12.64 -28.25
CA LEU A 586 -2.71 13.59 -28.53
C LEU A 586 -1.52 13.39 -27.58
N PRO A 587 -0.27 13.57 -28.04
CA PRO A 587 0.90 13.49 -27.18
C PRO A 587 0.90 14.64 -26.16
N LYS A 588 1.50 14.39 -24.99
CA LYS A 588 1.67 15.41 -23.95
C LYS A 588 2.60 16.52 -24.46
N LYS A 589 2.22 17.78 -24.29
CA LYS A 589 3.07 18.95 -24.59
C LYS A 589 3.71 19.45 -23.31
N LYS A 590 5.06 19.52 -23.26
CA LYS A 590 5.83 19.89 -22.05
C LYS A 590 5.41 19.10 -20.80
N GLY A 591 5.09 17.81 -20.97
CA GLY A 591 4.62 16.93 -19.90
C GLY A 591 3.18 17.13 -19.42
N LYS A 592 2.45 18.13 -19.97
CA LYS A 592 1.04 18.40 -19.65
C LYS A 592 0.12 17.67 -20.63
N LYS A 593 -1.00 17.17 -20.11
CA LYS A 593 -2.08 16.56 -20.91
C LYS A 593 -2.79 17.69 -21.68
N PRO A 594 -3.03 17.55 -23.00
CA PRO A 594 -3.81 18.53 -23.73
C PRO A 594 -5.26 18.53 -23.21
N VAL A 595 -5.82 19.71 -22.96
CA VAL A 595 -7.20 19.89 -22.49
C VAL A 595 -8.16 19.73 -23.68
N ASN A 596 -9.32 19.12 -23.45
CA ASN A 596 -10.42 19.16 -24.41
C ASN A 596 -11.18 20.48 -24.25
N THR A 597 -10.82 21.51 -25.03
CA THR A 597 -11.39 22.86 -24.89
C THR A 597 -12.90 22.93 -25.13
N ALA A 598 -13.45 22.00 -25.92
CA ALA A 598 -14.88 21.89 -26.17
C ALA A 598 -15.69 21.60 -24.88
N VAL A 599 -15.03 21.06 -23.85
CA VAL A 599 -15.67 20.77 -22.57
C VAL A 599 -16.01 22.03 -21.80
N TYR A 600 -15.22 23.11 -21.90
CA TYR A 600 -15.49 24.33 -21.13
C TYR A 600 -16.85 24.96 -21.48
N ALA A 601 -17.27 24.90 -22.74
CA ALA A 601 -18.59 25.37 -23.16
C ALA A 601 -19.75 24.57 -22.50
N LEU A 602 -19.47 23.36 -22.02
CA LEU A 602 -20.44 22.52 -21.30
C LEU A 602 -20.50 22.85 -19.81
N PHE A 603 -19.46 23.49 -19.27
CA PHE A 603 -19.36 23.95 -17.88
C PHE A 603 -19.93 25.37 -17.68
N GLY A 604 -20.55 25.94 -18.70
CA GLY A 604 -21.20 27.25 -18.68
C GLY A 604 -20.32 28.41 -19.17
N ASP A 605 -20.88 29.62 -19.14
CA ASP A 605 -20.30 30.81 -19.77
C ASP A 605 -19.33 31.60 -18.89
N ALA A 606 -18.99 31.08 -17.70
CA ALA A 606 -18.10 31.77 -16.78
C ALA A 606 -16.73 32.00 -17.42
N GLN A 607 -16.27 33.26 -17.39
CA GLN A 607 -14.94 33.62 -17.88
C GLN A 607 -13.86 32.88 -17.09
N ARG A 608 -12.86 32.37 -17.81
CA ARG A 608 -11.74 31.67 -17.19
C ARG A 608 -10.95 32.64 -16.31
N LYS A 609 -10.81 32.30 -15.04
CA LYS A 609 -10.07 33.09 -14.06
C LYS A 609 -9.15 32.20 -13.25
N LYS A 610 -8.03 32.77 -12.81
CA LYS A 610 -7.16 32.11 -11.85
C LYS A 610 -7.84 32.14 -10.49
N ILE A 611 -8.12 30.97 -9.94
CA ILE A 611 -8.58 30.80 -8.56
C ILE A 611 -7.35 30.52 -7.71
N ASP A 612 -7.34 31.02 -6.48
CA ASP A 612 -6.25 30.77 -5.55
C ASP A 612 -6.08 29.26 -5.29
N VAL A 613 -4.83 28.80 -5.22
CA VAL A 613 -4.51 27.37 -5.11
C VAL A 613 -4.98 26.82 -3.77
N GLU A 614 -4.78 27.54 -2.68
CA GLU A 614 -5.19 27.12 -1.34
C GLU A 614 -6.72 27.09 -1.24
N GLU A 615 -7.41 28.07 -1.81
CA GLU A 615 -8.88 28.06 -1.89
C GLU A 615 -9.40 26.80 -2.61
N VAL A 616 -8.83 26.44 -3.77
CA VAL A 616 -9.22 25.21 -4.50
C VAL A 616 -8.94 23.96 -3.65
N GLN A 617 -7.79 23.90 -2.98
CA GLN A 617 -7.42 22.77 -2.14
C GLN A 617 -8.40 22.58 -0.98
N LEU A 618 -8.71 23.65 -0.24
CA LEU A 618 -9.60 23.60 0.91
C LEU A 618 -11.04 23.30 0.49
N ARG A 619 -11.56 23.96 -0.57
CA ARG A 619 -12.90 23.68 -1.10
C ARG A 619 -13.09 22.21 -1.43
N ILE A 620 -12.15 21.62 -2.17
CA ILE A 620 -12.32 20.26 -2.68
C ILE A 620 -12.04 19.22 -1.59
N SER A 621 -10.96 19.38 -0.81
CA SER A 621 -10.58 18.39 0.20
C SER A 621 -11.55 18.35 1.37
N LEU A 622 -12.05 19.50 1.84
CA LEU A 622 -12.96 19.55 2.98
C LEU A 622 -14.33 18.95 2.69
N MET A 623 -14.78 18.92 1.43
CA MET A 623 -16.01 18.22 1.06
C MET A 623 -15.91 16.70 1.31
N MET A 624 -14.79 16.08 0.96
CA MET A 624 -14.54 14.66 1.27
C MET A 624 -14.36 14.42 2.77
N VAL A 625 -13.60 15.29 3.45
CA VAL A 625 -13.36 15.17 4.90
C VAL A 625 -14.67 15.26 5.68
N ASN A 626 -15.51 16.24 5.35
CA ASN A 626 -16.80 16.44 6.01
C ASN A 626 -17.75 15.25 5.78
N GLU A 627 -17.75 14.69 4.57
CA GLU A 627 -18.54 13.49 4.27
C GLU A 627 -18.04 12.26 5.02
N ALA A 628 -16.71 12.11 5.18
CA ALA A 628 -16.14 11.03 5.97
C ALA A 628 -16.59 11.09 7.43
N ILE A 629 -16.60 12.30 8.02
CA ILE A 629 -17.11 12.52 9.38
C ILE A 629 -18.60 12.20 9.46
N THR A 630 -19.39 12.62 8.47
CA THR A 630 -20.82 12.28 8.39
C THR A 630 -21.03 10.76 8.33
N CYS A 631 -20.20 10.03 7.58
CA CYS A 631 -20.26 8.56 7.53
C CYS A 631 -19.93 7.92 8.89
N LEU A 632 -19.06 8.52 9.71
CA LEU A 632 -18.81 8.06 11.07
C LEU A 632 -19.99 8.38 12.00
N GLU A 633 -20.57 9.58 11.88
CA GLU A 633 -21.73 10.03 12.65
C GLU A 633 -22.97 9.15 12.40
N GLU A 634 -23.22 8.77 11.15
CA GLU A 634 -24.28 7.85 10.77
C GLU A 634 -23.95 6.37 11.07
N GLY A 635 -22.72 6.09 11.50
CA GLY A 635 -22.25 4.73 11.82
C GLY A 635 -22.11 3.82 10.61
N ILE A 636 -21.88 4.37 9.40
CA ILE A 636 -21.53 3.61 8.20
C ILE A 636 -20.17 2.95 8.39
N ILE A 637 -19.20 3.70 8.90
CA ILE A 637 -17.93 3.18 9.39
C ILE A 637 -17.97 3.09 10.92
N SER A 638 -17.30 2.08 11.47
CA SER A 638 -17.29 1.82 12.90
C SER A 638 -16.22 2.61 13.67
N SER A 639 -15.20 3.10 12.97
CA SER A 639 -14.08 3.81 13.59
C SER A 639 -13.38 4.78 12.63
N PRO A 640 -12.72 5.83 13.14
CA PRO A 640 -11.84 6.70 12.36
C PRO A 640 -10.74 5.95 11.61
N ARG A 641 -10.19 4.88 12.21
CA ARG A 641 -9.13 4.05 11.61
C ARG A 641 -9.59 3.45 10.28
N ASP A 642 -10.77 2.84 10.26
CA ASP A 642 -11.32 2.21 9.07
C ASP A 642 -11.58 3.26 7.98
N GLY A 643 -12.09 4.43 8.39
CA GLY A 643 -12.28 5.57 7.51
C GLY A 643 -10.98 6.08 6.89
N ASP A 644 -9.93 6.28 7.71
CA ASP A 644 -8.63 6.76 7.25
C ASP A 644 -7.97 5.78 6.29
N VAL A 645 -7.90 4.50 6.66
CA VAL A 645 -7.30 3.47 5.82
C VAL A 645 -8.10 3.30 4.52
N GLY A 646 -9.43 3.32 4.59
CA GLY A 646 -10.31 3.25 3.41
C GLY A 646 -10.07 4.40 2.44
N ALA A 647 -10.00 5.64 2.95
CA ALA A 647 -9.78 6.82 2.11
C ALA A 647 -8.37 6.82 1.49
N VAL A 648 -7.34 6.46 2.26
CA VAL A 648 -5.96 6.46 1.77
C VAL A 648 -5.73 5.34 0.74
N LEU A 649 -6.15 4.11 1.04
CA LEU A 649 -5.88 2.95 0.18
C LEU A 649 -6.84 2.83 -1.01
N GLY A 650 -8.08 3.31 -0.87
CA GLY A 650 -9.11 3.22 -1.91
C GLY A 650 -9.16 4.44 -2.82
N LEU A 651 -9.07 5.63 -2.24
CA LEU A 651 -9.33 6.90 -2.93
C LEU A 651 -8.07 7.75 -3.14
N GLY A 652 -6.94 7.32 -2.58
CA GLY A 652 -5.69 8.05 -2.69
C GLY A 652 -5.65 9.33 -1.86
N PHE A 653 -6.39 9.39 -0.75
CA PHE A 653 -6.23 10.48 0.22
C PHE A 653 -4.75 10.57 0.63
N PRO A 654 -4.14 11.78 0.73
CA PRO A 654 -2.71 11.93 0.93
C PRO A 654 -2.17 11.17 2.17
N PRO A 655 -1.34 10.12 1.99
CA PRO A 655 -0.89 9.27 3.10
C PRO A 655 -0.13 10.01 4.21
N PHE A 656 0.69 11.00 3.86
CA PHE A 656 1.43 11.81 4.83
C PHE A 656 0.54 12.71 5.70
N ARG A 657 -0.75 12.82 5.37
CA ARG A 657 -1.78 13.47 6.19
C ARG A 657 -2.58 12.46 7.04
N GLY A 658 -2.30 11.16 6.90
CA GLY A 658 -2.86 10.07 7.71
C GLY A 658 -4.26 9.59 7.31
N GLY A 659 -5.04 10.40 6.59
CA GLY A 659 -6.44 10.14 6.27
C GLY A 659 -7.33 11.33 6.68
N PRO A 660 -8.62 11.37 6.29
CA PRO A 660 -9.53 12.47 6.63
C PRO A 660 -9.62 12.77 8.14
N PHE A 661 -9.66 11.76 9.01
CA PHE A 661 -9.78 11.95 10.45
C PHE A 661 -8.47 12.42 11.07
N ARG A 662 -7.33 11.82 10.68
CA ARG A 662 -6.01 12.31 11.11
C ARG A 662 -5.70 13.71 10.59
N TYR A 663 -6.18 14.06 9.40
CA TYR A 663 -6.05 15.41 8.86
C TYR A 663 -6.78 16.43 9.73
N VAL A 664 -7.97 16.10 10.24
CA VAL A 664 -8.70 16.92 11.21
C VAL A 664 -7.91 17.09 12.50
N ASP A 665 -7.35 16.01 13.04
CA ASP A 665 -6.54 16.08 14.27
C ASP A 665 -5.26 16.92 14.09
N GLY A 666 -4.68 16.88 12.89
CA GLY A 666 -3.48 17.64 12.53
C GLY A 666 -3.74 19.14 12.33
N MET A 667 -4.84 19.51 11.69
CA MET A 667 -5.23 20.92 11.52
C MET A 667 -5.93 21.52 12.75
N GLY A 668 -6.61 20.68 13.53
CA GLY A 668 -7.52 21.08 14.60
C GLY A 668 -8.95 21.28 14.11
N ALA A 669 -9.90 20.64 14.79
CA ALA A 669 -11.33 20.70 14.46
C ALA A 669 -11.86 22.14 14.39
N GLY A 670 -11.50 23.00 15.36
CA GLY A 670 -11.93 24.40 15.39
C GLY A 670 -11.45 25.23 14.20
N ALA A 671 -10.23 24.97 13.71
CA ALA A 671 -9.70 25.65 12.53
C ALA A 671 -10.48 25.24 11.26
N ILE A 672 -10.79 23.95 11.12
CA ILE A 672 -11.57 23.44 9.99
C ILE A 672 -13.00 23.99 10.00
N VAL A 673 -13.68 23.96 11.15
CA VAL A 673 -15.05 24.51 11.28
C VAL A 673 -15.09 25.96 10.81
N LYS A 674 -14.15 26.80 11.29
CA LYS A 674 -14.06 28.20 10.88
C LYS A 674 -13.86 28.37 9.36
N ILE A 675 -12.99 27.57 8.75
CA ILE A 675 -12.77 27.60 7.28
C ILE A 675 -14.05 27.20 6.55
N MET A 676 -14.71 26.13 6.99
CA MET A 676 -15.94 25.64 6.39
C MET A 676 -17.10 26.63 6.50
N GLU A 677 -17.23 27.34 7.63
CA GLU A 677 -18.21 28.41 7.80
C GLU A 677 -17.96 29.58 6.84
N GLN A 678 -16.70 29.97 6.63
CA GLN A 678 -16.34 30.99 5.63
C GLN A 678 -16.67 30.53 4.21
N LEU A 679 -16.39 29.27 3.88
CA LEU A 679 -16.78 28.69 2.60
C LEU A 679 -18.30 28.60 2.44
N ALA A 680 -19.03 28.29 3.51
CA ALA A 680 -20.49 28.24 3.51
C ALA A 680 -21.10 29.62 3.27
N ALA A 681 -20.54 30.68 3.87
CA ALA A 681 -20.96 32.06 3.62
C ALA A 681 -20.70 32.50 2.16
N LYS A 682 -19.56 32.09 1.58
CA LYS A 682 -19.16 32.50 0.23
C LYS A 682 -19.83 31.70 -0.89
N TYR A 683 -20.03 30.40 -0.66
CA TYR A 683 -20.44 29.47 -1.71
C TYR A 683 -21.76 28.74 -1.42
N GLY A 684 -22.29 28.84 -0.20
CA GLY A 684 -23.58 28.28 0.18
C GLY A 684 -23.50 27.01 1.04
N LYS A 685 -24.68 26.50 1.42
CA LYS A 685 -24.90 25.52 2.49
C LYS A 685 -24.15 24.17 2.38
N ARG A 686 -23.59 23.83 1.22
CA ARG A 686 -22.86 22.57 1.03
C ARG A 686 -21.59 22.44 1.88
N PHE A 687 -21.06 23.56 2.36
CA PHE A 687 -19.91 23.60 3.26
C PHE A 687 -20.29 23.65 4.74
N ILE A 688 -21.56 23.44 5.11
CA ILE A 688 -21.94 23.34 6.52
C ILE A 688 -21.19 22.16 7.15
N PRO A 689 -20.43 22.37 8.25
CA PRO A 689 -19.70 21.29 8.94
C PRO A 689 -20.66 20.23 9.49
N ALA A 690 -20.25 18.96 9.48
CA ALA A 690 -20.95 17.85 10.11
C ALA A 690 -21.13 18.09 11.62
N GLY A 691 -22.20 17.56 12.21
CA GLY A 691 -22.54 17.80 13.62
C GLY A 691 -21.41 17.39 14.56
N MET A 692 -20.91 16.17 14.37
CA MET A 692 -19.76 15.64 15.10
C MET A 692 -18.51 16.54 15.02
N LEU A 693 -18.26 17.18 13.88
CA LEU A 693 -17.11 18.09 13.71
C LEU A 693 -17.29 19.39 14.52
N GLN A 694 -18.50 19.94 14.54
CA GLN A 694 -18.85 21.11 15.36
C GLN A 694 -18.73 20.79 16.85
N ASP A 695 -19.25 19.64 17.27
CA ASP A 695 -19.14 19.14 18.65
C ASP A 695 -17.68 19.00 19.09
N MET A 696 -16.84 18.42 18.23
CA MET A 696 -15.41 18.28 18.50
C MET A 696 -14.71 19.64 18.59
N ALA A 697 -15.04 20.58 17.70
CA ALA A 697 -14.48 21.93 17.73
C ALA A 697 -14.81 22.64 19.05
N SER A 698 -16.05 22.53 19.55
CA SER A 698 -16.47 23.15 20.81
C SER A 698 -15.77 22.56 22.04
N LYS A 699 -15.40 21.28 22.00
CA LYS A 699 -14.79 20.54 23.12
C LYS A 699 -13.26 20.44 23.04
N GLY A 700 -12.64 21.00 21.98
CA GLY A 700 -11.21 20.80 21.71
C GLY A 700 -10.83 19.32 21.48
N GLY A 701 -11.78 18.54 20.95
CA GLY A 701 -11.65 17.09 20.78
C GLY A 701 -10.73 16.68 19.62
N LYS A 702 -10.30 15.42 19.66
CA LYS A 702 -9.55 14.72 18.61
C LYS A 702 -10.15 13.34 18.37
N PHE A 703 -10.05 12.84 17.15
CA PHE A 703 -10.49 11.48 16.79
C PHE A 703 -9.58 10.43 17.41
N TYR A 704 -8.29 10.72 17.47
CA TYR A 704 -7.28 9.85 18.05
C TYR A 704 -6.63 10.50 19.26
N LYS A 705 -6.69 9.79 20.40
CA LYS A 705 -6.12 10.24 21.68
C LYS A 705 -4.74 9.65 21.92
#